data_AF-A0A948VD35-F1
#
_entry.id   AF-A0A948VD35-F1
#
_cell.length_a   1.000
_cell.length_b   1.000
_cell.length_c   1.000
_cell.angle_alpha   90.00
_cell.angle_beta   90.00
_cell.angle_gamma   90.00
#
_symmetry.space_group_name_H-M   'P 1'
#
loop_
_entity.id
_entity.type
_entity.pdbx_description
1 polymer ?
#
loop_
_entity_poly.entity_id
_entity_poly.type
_entity_poly.pdbx_seq_one_letter_code
_entity_poly.pdbx_strand_id
1 'polypeptide(L)'
;MTHHARSRTAFFNLFCAVALMAMIPGTASWATEPGNECWSPDFFQPGVTGYINSMTSRPEGVYICGSITGVGQHEVRGIALVSEAGGVYEVQAFGDGLVGSWGKPVYFEGRLTVSGKMGPTDADMVFGAYAFDGSGWSRLGTGSLISVDLAVFRDELFMVGYIYSPTLYDPSTVWKWTGSDWIPWFVTDGIPGQVVEHDDLLYVAGAFASVNGDSVANIFAWDGVNILPLDDGFPAPVSGMITQGGSLVVMGNVGKNGGLVSRWNRSDWTVMLDVGRRVESLTDWGGQLVAATDSLYDNSFETVHNPDIVVHDNGQWISVTKFQTRAVAAHGTSLFIQNPDFHGMAGDLVSPNLVVYRNEEMLAPFPEGMGFQEDRMSLALVGDQLIIGGEFRYGAGMVMRGAGVYDGLSWAASDSFDLNLAPYREPEGFLDIVSIGNDLFGIYRIHNLDYSSYSLLKRDPDPPANGVWKILPGGWYASTERLQPVGSRLFTWLDSGVWEIDPETGVKSSIAELNVDGSILATCSVDSQLVIAGGFQSLNGSPSSNILRYDGVGWADFAPSLPGPVVVITELPGQGFAAAYLAGSDYRVALLDGQSWEYLMGDFDGPIQALTWHQDRLVAAGYFSFVGSLEARGIAVWTGSSWGRLGSGLSQWVRYARIVDVVSTSHGLYVSGGMMTAGEHRSSGLALWTGDLRLITGVSPVPDDVVRAADPFRLHAVPNPFNPRSVISWNIPSAGFVRLTVLDLRGRRVRTLLAENRAAGPIEVVWDGHLDSGRPAASGLYHLRMEWNGQTASRKLTLVR
;
A
#
# COMPACT_ATOMS: atom_id res chain seq x y z
N MET A 1 -69.33 21.54 -1.77
CA MET A 1 -68.98 21.95 -3.14
C MET A 1 -67.47 22.00 -3.23
N THR A 2 -66.94 21.23 -4.19
CA THR A 2 -65.59 21.28 -4.80
C THR A 2 -64.33 21.15 -3.94
N HIS A 3 -63.71 19.96 -4.14
CA HIS A 3 -62.28 19.67 -4.24
C HIS A 3 -61.35 19.82 -3.02
N HIS A 4 -61.19 18.72 -2.27
CA HIS A 4 -59.91 18.01 -2.08
C HIS A 4 -60.09 16.86 -1.08
N ALA A 5 -59.94 15.61 -1.52
CA ALA A 5 -59.53 14.49 -0.67
C ALA A 5 -59.05 13.33 -1.55
N ARG A 6 -57.75 13.08 -1.52
CA ARG A 6 -57.05 11.95 -2.17
C ARG A 6 -57.37 10.66 -1.42
N SER A 7 -57.43 9.54 -2.15
CA SER A 7 -57.40 8.18 -1.59
C SER A 7 -56.37 7.33 -2.31
N ARG A 8 -55.74 6.41 -1.55
CA ARG A 8 -54.88 5.27 -1.96
C ARG A 8 -53.43 5.68 -2.27
N THR A 9 -52.36 5.10 -1.73
CA THR A 9 -52.04 3.68 -1.42
C THR A 9 -50.78 3.62 -0.53
N ALA A 10 -50.71 2.69 0.45
CA ALA A 10 -49.52 1.96 0.99
C ALA A 10 -48.27 2.72 1.55
N PHE A 11 -47.52 2.28 2.58
CA PHE A 11 -47.57 1.21 3.59
C PHE A 11 -46.49 1.52 4.67
N PHE A 12 -46.82 1.34 5.96
CA PHE A 12 -46.06 0.77 7.11
C PHE A 12 -44.50 0.83 7.10
N ASN A 13 -43.75 1.14 8.17
CA ASN A 13 -43.91 0.85 9.61
C ASN A 13 -42.85 1.59 10.44
N LEU A 14 -43.23 2.18 11.59
CA LEU A 14 -42.31 2.60 12.65
C LEU A 14 -42.93 2.20 14.00
N PHE A 15 -42.09 1.63 14.88
CA PHE A 15 -42.35 1.24 16.27
C PHE A 15 -43.18 -0.03 16.54
N CYS A 16 -42.47 -1.13 16.80
CA CYS A 16 -42.62 -1.96 18.00
C CYS A 16 -41.42 -2.91 18.13
N ALA A 17 -40.40 -2.56 18.93
CA ALA A 17 -39.43 -3.52 19.51
C ALA A 17 -38.56 -2.88 20.62
N VAL A 18 -39.20 -2.37 21.68
CA VAL A 18 -38.58 -2.39 23.02
C VAL A 18 -39.00 -3.71 23.65
N ALA A 19 -38.29 -4.79 23.29
CA ALA A 19 -38.25 -6.10 23.97
C ALA A 19 -37.56 -7.12 23.04
N LEU A 20 -36.22 -7.19 23.08
CA LEU A 20 -35.41 -8.39 22.73
C LEU A 20 -33.89 -8.20 22.89
N MET A 21 -33.42 -7.19 23.65
CA MET A 21 -32.00 -7.04 24.02
C MET A 21 -31.69 -7.62 25.41
N ALA A 22 -32.17 -8.83 25.70
CA ALA A 22 -31.97 -9.44 27.02
C ALA A 22 -31.94 -10.97 26.99
N MET A 23 -31.25 -11.62 26.04
CA MET A 23 -30.85 -13.05 26.16
C MET A 23 -29.62 -13.38 25.30
N ILE A 24 -28.47 -12.76 25.59
CA ILE A 24 -27.16 -13.38 25.33
C ILE A 24 -26.33 -13.11 26.60
N PRO A 25 -25.94 -14.13 27.39
CA PRO A 25 -25.21 -13.91 28.63
C PRO A 25 -23.74 -13.62 28.30
N GLY A 26 -23.30 -12.38 28.55
CA GLY A 26 -21.87 -12.04 28.51
C GLY A 26 -21.51 -10.57 28.32
N THR A 27 -22.43 -9.69 27.91
CA THR A 27 -22.12 -8.27 27.67
C THR A 27 -22.57 -7.39 28.83
N ALA A 28 -21.61 -7.01 29.67
CA ALA A 28 -21.79 -5.95 30.67
C ALA A 28 -20.98 -4.71 30.26
N SER A 29 -21.71 -3.59 30.21
CA SER A 29 -21.28 -2.18 30.18
C SER A 29 -20.51 -1.66 28.97
N TRP A 30 -21.27 -1.15 27.99
CA TRP A 30 -20.90 0.09 27.31
C TRP A 30 -21.31 1.27 28.20
N ALA A 31 -20.32 1.93 28.78
CA ALA A 31 -20.48 3.25 29.39
C ALA A 31 -19.22 4.07 29.08
N THR A 32 -19.40 5.06 28.20
CA THR A 32 -18.80 6.40 28.21
C THR A 32 -17.61 6.65 29.17
N GLU A 33 -16.39 6.79 28.63
CA GLU A 33 -15.48 7.95 28.82
C GLU A 33 -14.22 7.84 27.92
N PRO A 34 -13.53 8.96 27.61
CA PRO A 34 -12.41 9.05 26.67
C PRO A 34 -11.04 8.85 27.35
N GLY A 35 -10.17 8.05 26.73
CA GLY A 35 -8.75 7.93 27.11
C GLY A 35 -8.28 6.49 27.36
N ASN A 36 -7.08 6.18 26.84
CA ASN A 36 -6.27 4.95 26.94
C ASN A 36 -6.72 3.78 26.03
N GLU A 37 -6.11 3.62 24.85
CA GLU A 37 -4.77 3.02 24.63
C GLU A 37 -4.68 1.55 25.06
N CYS A 38 -4.77 0.67 24.06
CA CYS A 38 -3.91 -0.51 23.93
C CYS A 38 -3.48 -0.60 22.45
N TRP A 39 -2.49 0.21 22.10
CA TRP A 39 -1.60 -0.08 21.00
C TRP A 39 -0.63 -1.17 21.45
N SER A 40 -0.42 -2.16 20.60
CA SER A 40 0.79 -2.99 20.63
C SER A 40 1.31 -3.09 19.19
N PRO A 41 2.57 -2.69 18.94
CA PRO A 41 3.25 -2.87 17.66
C PRO A 41 3.73 -4.32 17.61
N ASP A 42 3.25 -5.09 16.62
CA ASP A 42 3.91 -6.28 16.05
C ASP A 42 2.85 -7.15 15.36
N PHE A 43 2.49 -6.87 14.11
CA PHE A 43 1.92 -7.87 13.20
C PHE A 43 2.24 -7.49 11.75
N PHE A 44 3.42 -7.89 11.27
CA PHE A 44 3.62 -8.12 9.84
C PHE A 44 2.68 -9.24 9.40
N GLN A 45 2.05 -9.13 8.23
CA GLN A 45 1.59 -10.21 7.34
C GLN A 45 0.77 -9.62 6.16
N PRO A 46 0.58 -10.31 5.03
CA PRO A 46 0.75 -9.63 3.75
C PRO A 46 -0.41 -9.58 2.74
N GLY A 47 -0.38 -8.56 1.87
CA GLY A 47 -1.20 -8.50 0.65
C GLY A 47 -0.92 -9.65 -0.32
N VAL A 48 -2.00 -10.21 -0.90
CA VAL A 48 -1.94 -11.17 -2.01
C VAL A 48 -1.86 -10.39 -3.32
N THR A 49 -0.96 -10.78 -4.21
CA THR A 49 -0.87 -10.23 -5.56
C THR A 49 -1.45 -11.26 -6.53
N GLY A 50 -2.45 -10.85 -7.33
CA GLY A 50 -3.17 -11.74 -8.26
C GLY A 50 -4.46 -12.34 -7.68
N TYR A 51 -5.19 -13.12 -8.47
CA TYR A 51 -6.57 -13.54 -8.14
C TYR A 51 -6.63 -14.85 -7.38
N ILE A 52 -7.32 -14.89 -6.23
CA ILE A 52 -7.74 -16.16 -5.60
C ILE A 52 -9.03 -16.64 -6.28
N ASN A 53 -9.01 -17.87 -6.79
CA ASN A 53 -10.15 -18.54 -7.42
C ASN A 53 -10.83 -19.53 -6.46
N SER A 54 -10.06 -20.14 -5.56
CA SER A 54 -10.55 -21.14 -4.61
C SER A 54 -9.71 -21.14 -3.34
N MET A 55 -10.35 -21.45 -2.22
CA MET A 55 -9.69 -21.69 -0.94
C MET A 55 -10.18 -23.02 -0.35
N THR A 56 -9.28 -23.75 0.32
CA THR A 56 -9.62 -25.02 0.95
C THR A 56 -8.83 -25.21 2.22
N SER A 57 -9.53 -25.56 3.29
CA SER A 57 -8.94 -25.85 4.59
C SER A 57 -8.49 -27.31 4.70
N ARG A 58 -7.37 -27.51 5.39
CA ARG A 58 -6.77 -28.82 5.73
C ARG A 58 -6.21 -28.74 7.16
N PRO A 59 -5.88 -29.88 7.81
CA PRO A 59 -5.33 -29.87 9.17
C PRO A 59 -4.08 -28.99 9.35
N GLU A 60 -3.28 -28.81 8.31
CA GLU A 60 -2.07 -27.99 8.31
C GLU A 60 -2.31 -26.48 8.05
N GLY A 61 -3.48 -26.08 7.55
CA GLY A 61 -3.78 -24.68 7.25
C GLY A 61 -4.78 -24.51 6.09
N VAL A 62 -4.79 -23.32 5.47
CA VAL A 62 -5.64 -23.00 4.33
C VAL A 62 -4.80 -22.89 3.07
N TYR A 63 -5.13 -23.69 2.07
CA TYR A 63 -4.61 -23.51 0.71
C TYR A 63 -5.37 -22.41 0.00
N ILE A 64 -4.62 -21.50 -0.62
CA ILE A 64 -5.14 -20.48 -1.53
C ILE A 64 -4.66 -20.78 -2.94
N CYS A 65 -5.60 -20.84 -3.87
CA CYS A 65 -5.38 -21.28 -5.24
C CYS A 65 -5.89 -20.21 -6.21
N GLY A 66 -5.12 -19.88 -7.24
CA GLY A 66 -5.58 -18.94 -8.26
C GLY A 66 -4.50 -18.48 -9.22
N SER A 67 -4.68 -17.30 -9.82
CA SER A 67 -3.67 -16.62 -10.64
C SER A 67 -2.85 -15.67 -9.75
N ILE A 68 -2.28 -16.22 -8.67
CA ILE A 68 -1.49 -15.46 -7.69
C ILE A 68 -0.02 -15.42 -8.11
N THR A 69 0.61 -14.27 -7.85
CA THR A 69 2.03 -13.98 -8.12
C THR A 69 2.83 -13.69 -6.84
N GLY A 70 2.16 -13.45 -5.72
CA GLY A 70 2.80 -13.24 -4.43
C GLY A 70 1.82 -13.29 -3.28
N VAL A 71 2.31 -13.70 -2.10
CA VAL A 71 1.59 -13.63 -0.83
C VAL A 71 2.58 -13.04 0.16
N GLY A 72 2.60 -11.71 0.19
CA GLY A 72 3.57 -10.95 0.96
C GLY A 72 4.92 -10.82 0.39
N GLN A 73 5.91 -11.10 1.23
CA GLN A 73 7.31 -11.14 0.83
C GLN A 73 7.63 -12.43 0.07
N HIS A 74 6.71 -13.39 0.06
CA HIS A 74 6.88 -14.66 -0.64
C HIS A 74 6.38 -14.51 -2.07
N GLU A 75 7.26 -14.75 -3.03
CA GLU A 75 6.84 -15.02 -4.42
C GLU A 75 6.04 -16.32 -4.43
N VAL A 76 4.83 -16.27 -4.96
CA VAL A 76 3.92 -17.42 -5.03
C VAL A 76 3.42 -17.51 -6.45
N ARG A 77 3.57 -18.67 -7.09
CA ARG A 77 3.03 -18.89 -8.42
C ARG A 77 1.90 -19.91 -8.33
N GLY A 78 0.67 -19.39 -8.30
CA GLY A 78 -0.55 -20.18 -8.42
C GLY A 78 -1.13 -20.79 -7.13
N ILE A 79 -0.29 -21.27 -6.20
CA ILE A 79 -0.77 -21.88 -4.95
C ILE A 79 0.15 -21.58 -3.76
N ALA A 80 -0.45 -21.25 -2.62
CA ALA A 80 0.22 -21.15 -1.33
C ALA A 80 -0.58 -21.82 -0.21
N LEU A 81 0.12 -22.29 0.80
CA LEU A 81 -0.45 -22.74 2.07
C LEU A 81 -0.23 -21.61 3.09
N VAL A 82 -1.32 -21.15 3.68
CA VAL A 82 -1.34 -20.21 4.79
C VAL A 82 -1.66 -21.00 6.05
N SER A 83 -0.67 -21.13 6.93
CA SER A 83 -0.81 -21.83 8.21
C SER A 83 -0.69 -20.86 9.37
N GLU A 84 -1.10 -21.25 10.58
CA GLU A 84 -0.97 -20.43 11.78
C GLU A 84 -0.15 -21.17 12.84
N ALA A 85 0.92 -20.53 13.33
CA ALA A 85 1.75 -21.02 14.42
C ALA A 85 1.94 -19.92 15.47
N GLY A 86 1.35 -20.09 16.65
CA GLY A 86 1.56 -19.19 17.80
C GLY A 86 1.04 -17.76 17.59
N GLY A 87 0.00 -17.56 16.76
CA GLY A 87 -0.55 -16.24 16.42
C GLY A 87 0.14 -15.56 15.24
N VAL A 88 1.20 -16.16 14.69
CA VAL A 88 1.86 -15.72 13.46
C VAL A 88 1.41 -16.64 12.33
N TYR A 89 0.97 -16.06 11.22
CA TYR A 89 0.68 -16.84 10.03
C TYR A 89 1.99 -17.17 9.30
N GLU A 90 2.06 -18.29 8.58
CA GLU A 90 3.21 -18.65 7.74
C GLU A 90 2.72 -18.96 6.34
N VAL A 91 3.47 -18.49 5.34
CA VAL A 91 3.17 -18.68 3.93
C VAL A 91 4.19 -19.63 3.34
N GLN A 92 3.71 -20.77 2.86
CA GLN A 92 4.50 -21.72 2.08
C GLN A 92 4.08 -21.64 0.60
N ALA A 93 5.02 -21.23 -0.25
CA ALA A 93 4.89 -21.32 -1.71
C ALA A 93 5.25 -22.73 -2.20
N PHE A 94 4.62 -23.20 -3.28
CA PHE A 94 4.88 -24.53 -3.84
C PHE A 94 5.45 -24.45 -5.25
N GLY A 95 6.78 -24.55 -5.36
CA GLY A 95 7.51 -24.67 -6.63
C GLY A 95 7.27 -23.54 -7.65
N ASP A 96 8.03 -23.55 -8.74
CA ASP A 96 7.84 -22.59 -9.82
C ASP A 96 7.01 -23.18 -10.97
N GLY A 97 6.30 -22.30 -11.68
CA GLY A 97 5.68 -22.61 -12.98
C GLY A 97 4.17 -22.81 -12.99
N LEU A 98 3.51 -23.00 -11.85
CA LEU A 98 2.05 -23.02 -11.79
C LEU A 98 1.51 -21.58 -11.87
N VAL A 99 0.72 -21.23 -12.88
CA VAL A 99 0.31 -19.83 -13.13
C VAL A 99 -1.18 -19.60 -12.90
N GLY A 100 -1.94 -20.66 -12.67
CA GLY A 100 -3.37 -20.58 -12.39
C GLY A 100 -3.88 -21.91 -11.85
N SER A 101 -4.55 -21.88 -10.69
CA SER A 101 -5.28 -23.04 -10.15
C SER A 101 -6.76 -22.69 -10.01
N TRP A 102 -7.66 -23.64 -10.29
CA TRP A 102 -9.12 -23.42 -10.21
C TRP A 102 -9.82 -24.37 -9.23
N GLY A 103 -9.32 -25.60 -9.07
CA GLY A 103 -9.89 -26.60 -8.16
C GLY A 103 -9.23 -26.63 -6.79
N LYS A 104 -9.84 -27.40 -5.87
CA LYS A 104 -9.27 -27.67 -4.54
C LYS A 104 -8.07 -28.61 -4.65
N PRO A 105 -7.00 -28.38 -3.87
CA PRO A 105 -5.88 -29.31 -3.80
C PRO A 105 -6.25 -30.61 -3.06
N VAL A 106 -5.70 -31.73 -3.54
CA VAL A 106 -5.82 -33.05 -2.91
C VAL A 106 -4.44 -33.68 -2.69
N TYR A 107 -4.32 -34.55 -1.69
CA TYR A 107 -3.16 -35.41 -1.57
C TYR A 107 -3.44 -36.75 -2.25
N PHE A 108 -2.63 -37.09 -3.23
CA PHE A 108 -2.70 -38.37 -3.92
C PHE A 108 -1.31 -39.00 -3.92
N GLU A 109 -1.21 -40.25 -3.45
CA GLU A 109 0.08 -40.96 -3.28
C GLU A 109 1.12 -40.15 -2.48
N GLY A 110 0.67 -39.39 -1.47
CA GLY A 110 1.54 -38.55 -0.63
C GLY A 110 2.02 -37.26 -1.30
N ARG A 111 1.54 -36.93 -2.51
CA ARG A 111 1.91 -35.71 -3.24
C ARG A 111 0.75 -34.74 -3.30
N LEU A 112 1.05 -33.45 -3.13
CA LEU A 112 0.08 -32.38 -3.34
C LEU A 112 -0.28 -32.32 -4.82
N THR A 113 -1.55 -32.55 -5.14
CA THR A 113 -2.06 -32.65 -6.50
C THR A 113 -3.12 -31.57 -6.73
N VAL A 114 -2.95 -30.82 -7.82
CA VAL A 114 -3.77 -29.64 -8.14
C VAL A 114 -4.19 -29.65 -9.60
N SER A 115 -5.30 -28.98 -9.89
CA SER A 115 -5.75 -28.70 -11.25
C SER A 115 -5.47 -27.26 -11.63
N GLY A 116 -4.90 -27.05 -12.81
CA GLY A 116 -4.50 -25.72 -13.21
C GLY A 116 -3.81 -25.63 -14.55
N LYS A 117 -3.05 -24.55 -14.71
CA LYS A 117 -2.23 -24.26 -15.87
C LYS A 117 -0.77 -23.98 -15.49
N MET A 118 0.15 -24.48 -16.30
CA MET A 118 1.59 -24.35 -16.11
C MET A 118 2.27 -23.92 -17.40
N GLY A 119 3.20 -22.96 -17.34
CA GLY A 119 3.97 -22.51 -18.50
C GLY A 119 4.85 -21.28 -18.20
N PRO A 120 5.94 -21.07 -18.97
CA PRO A 120 6.84 -19.93 -18.78
C PRO A 120 6.24 -18.60 -19.25
N THR A 121 5.27 -18.63 -20.19
CA THR A 121 4.55 -17.49 -20.74
C THR A 121 3.08 -17.83 -20.97
N ASP A 122 2.20 -16.83 -21.13
CA ASP A 122 0.77 -17.04 -21.45
C ASP A 122 0.53 -17.84 -22.73
N ALA A 123 1.46 -17.77 -23.70
CA ALA A 123 1.35 -18.47 -24.98
C ALA A 123 1.71 -19.97 -24.90
N ASP A 124 2.45 -20.38 -23.87
CA ASP A 124 2.96 -21.75 -23.69
C ASP A 124 2.24 -22.50 -22.55
N MET A 125 1.09 -21.98 -22.09
CA MET A 125 0.36 -22.55 -20.95
C MET A 125 -0.28 -23.89 -21.30
N VAL A 126 0.08 -24.92 -20.52
CA VAL A 126 -0.51 -26.24 -20.59
C VAL A 126 -1.50 -26.40 -19.45
N PHE A 127 -2.72 -26.81 -19.76
CA PHE A 127 -3.74 -27.13 -18.76
C PHE A 127 -3.65 -28.61 -18.36
N GLY A 128 -3.88 -28.90 -17.08
CA GLY A 128 -3.94 -30.27 -16.59
C GLY A 128 -3.94 -30.39 -15.07
N ALA A 129 -3.75 -31.63 -14.61
CA ALA A 129 -3.46 -31.93 -13.23
C ALA A 129 -1.95 -32.07 -13.02
N TYR A 130 -1.46 -31.54 -11.90
CA TYR A 130 -0.04 -31.49 -11.55
C TYR A 130 0.17 -31.98 -10.13
N ALA A 131 1.21 -32.79 -9.93
CA ALA A 131 1.63 -33.30 -8.63
C ALA A 131 2.98 -32.70 -8.23
N PHE A 132 3.05 -32.16 -7.01
CA PHE A 132 4.26 -31.60 -6.41
C PHE A 132 4.99 -32.66 -5.59
N ASP A 133 6.28 -32.85 -5.86
CA ASP A 133 7.12 -33.85 -5.19
C ASP A 133 7.98 -33.28 -4.05
N GLY A 134 7.80 -31.99 -3.72
CA GLY A 134 8.62 -31.26 -2.74
C GLY A 134 9.72 -30.40 -3.38
N SER A 135 10.09 -30.69 -4.63
CA SER A 135 11.13 -29.96 -5.38
C SER A 135 10.59 -29.31 -6.66
N GLY A 136 9.54 -29.87 -7.25
CA GLY A 136 8.96 -29.34 -8.47
C GLY A 136 7.62 -29.98 -8.82
N TRP A 137 7.01 -29.44 -9.87
CA TRP A 137 5.73 -29.91 -10.39
C TRP A 137 5.94 -30.91 -11.54
N SER A 138 5.19 -32.00 -11.48
CA SER A 138 5.12 -33.01 -12.54
C SER A 138 3.69 -33.11 -13.06
N ARG A 139 3.54 -33.16 -14.38
CA ARG A 139 2.23 -33.27 -15.03
C ARG A 139 1.69 -34.70 -14.93
N LEU A 140 0.41 -34.85 -14.64
CA LEU A 140 -0.29 -36.13 -14.66
C LEU A 140 -1.01 -36.31 -16.00
N GLY A 141 -0.58 -37.31 -16.78
CA GLY A 141 -1.21 -37.72 -18.03
C GLY A 141 -0.89 -36.84 -19.25
N THR A 142 -1.54 -37.16 -20.37
CA THR A 142 -1.36 -36.48 -21.67
C THR A 142 -2.66 -35.71 -22.06
N GLY A 143 -2.54 -34.59 -22.81
CA GLY A 143 -3.70 -33.83 -23.33
C GLY A 143 -4.16 -32.61 -22.52
N SER A 144 -4.58 -31.51 -23.17
CA SER A 144 -4.97 -30.24 -22.52
C SER A 144 -6.33 -30.33 -21.81
N LEU A 145 -6.28 -30.58 -20.51
CA LEU A 145 -7.44 -30.76 -19.63
C LEU A 145 -7.65 -29.47 -18.83
N ILE A 146 -8.73 -28.73 -19.09
CA ILE A 146 -9.16 -27.65 -18.21
C ILE A 146 -9.92 -28.29 -17.06
N SER A 147 -9.16 -28.73 -16.07
CA SER A 147 -9.70 -29.36 -14.87
C SER A 147 -10.27 -28.30 -13.92
N VAL A 148 -11.47 -28.57 -13.41
CA VAL A 148 -12.22 -27.68 -12.53
C VAL A 148 -12.16 -28.17 -11.08
N ASP A 149 -12.16 -29.49 -10.85
CA ASP A 149 -12.09 -30.05 -9.49
C ASP A 149 -11.49 -31.48 -9.45
N LEU A 150 -10.96 -31.89 -8.28
CA LEU A 150 -10.28 -33.16 -8.01
C LEU A 150 -10.79 -33.82 -6.72
N ALA A 151 -10.84 -35.16 -6.71
CA ALA A 151 -11.11 -35.94 -5.51
C ALA A 151 -10.32 -37.26 -5.50
N VAL A 152 -9.98 -37.73 -4.31
CA VAL A 152 -9.44 -39.08 -4.11
C VAL A 152 -10.53 -39.92 -3.47
N PHE A 153 -10.84 -41.06 -4.07
CA PHE A 153 -11.81 -42.02 -3.57
C PHE A 153 -11.17 -43.40 -3.57
N ARG A 154 -11.04 -44.02 -2.38
CA ARG A 154 -10.41 -45.34 -2.19
C ARG A 154 -9.05 -45.48 -2.90
N ASP A 155 -8.16 -44.52 -2.65
CA ASP A 155 -6.82 -44.44 -3.25
C ASP A 155 -6.79 -44.28 -4.77
N GLU A 156 -7.90 -43.89 -5.39
CA GLU A 156 -7.98 -43.57 -6.82
C GLU A 156 -8.28 -42.09 -7.02
N LEU A 157 -7.61 -41.46 -8.00
CA LEU A 157 -7.76 -40.04 -8.29
C LEU A 157 -8.79 -39.84 -9.41
N PHE A 158 -9.77 -38.99 -9.12
CA PHE A 158 -10.83 -38.57 -10.03
C PHE A 158 -10.78 -37.08 -10.29
N MET A 159 -11.25 -36.70 -11.47
CA MET A 159 -11.22 -35.32 -11.94
C MET A 159 -12.49 -35.00 -12.72
N VAL A 160 -13.00 -33.78 -12.53
CA VAL A 160 -14.08 -33.21 -13.35
C VAL A 160 -13.58 -31.95 -14.05
N GLY A 161 -14.13 -31.68 -15.23
CA GLY A 161 -13.75 -30.56 -16.08
C GLY A 161 -13.88 -30.89 -17.56
N TYR A 162 -13.21 -30.10 -18.39
CA TYR A 162 -13.38 -30.13 -19.84
C TYR A 162 -12.07 -30.47 -20.53
N ILE A 163 -12.14 -31.26 -21.60
CA ILE A 163 -11.01 -31.36 -22.53
C ILE A 163 -11.13 -30.25 -23.54
N TYR A 164 -10.06 -29.45 -23.66
CA TYR A 164 -9.91 -28.50 -24.76
C TYR A 164 -8.76 -28.94 -25.66
N SER A 165 -9.10 -29.48 -26.83
CA SER A 165 -8.13 -29.70 -27.91
C SER A 165 -8.69 -29.20 -29.24
N PRO A 166 -7.83 -28.94 -30.25
CA PRO A 166 -8.29 -28.54 -31.59
C PRO A 166 -9.24 -29.56 -32.26
N THR A 167 -9.26 -30.81 -31.77
CA THR A 167 -9.97 -31.94 -32.40
C THR A 167 -11.03 -32.60 -31.51
N LEU A 168 -11.14 -32.21 -30.24
CA LEU A 168 -12.06 -32.77 -29.25
C LEU A 168 -12.42 -31.70 -28.23
N TYR A 169 -13.73 -31.44 -28.11
CA TYR A 169 -14.35 -30.69 -27.02
C TYR A 169 -15.30 -31.64 -26.31
N ASP A 170 -14.90 -32.12 -25.13
CA ASP A 170 -15.72 -33.00 -24.30
C ASP A 170 -15.92 -32.33 -22.92
N PRO A 171 -17.09 -31.73 -22.69
CA PRO A 171 -17.44 -31.09 -21.44
C PRO A 171 -18.07 -32.04 -20.41
N SER A 172 -18.30 -33.31 -20.78
CA SER A 172 -19.30 -34.14 -20.14
C SER A 172 -18.74 -35.43 -19.56
N THR A 173 -17.48 -35.41 -19.14
CA THR A 173 -16.79 -36.62 -18.68
C THR A 173 -16.18 -36.41 -17.31
N VAL A 174 -16.40 -37.40 -16.43
CA VAL A 174 -15.63 -37.59 -15.20
C VAL A 174 -14.47 -38.52 -15.52
N TRP A 175 -13.26 -38.08 -15.19
CA TRP A 175 -12.02 -38.75 -15.54
C TRP A 175 -11.45 -39.49 -14.35
N LYS A 176 -10.88 -40.67 -14.61
CA LYS A 176 -10.13 -41.45 -13.63
C LYS A 176 -8.67 -41.55 -14.03
N TRP A 177 -7.78 -41.37 -13.06
CA TRP A 177 -6.35 -41.58 -13.22
C TRP A 177 -6.02 -43.07 -13.18
N THR A 178 -5.23 -43.55 -14.15
CA THR A 178 -4.81 -44.96 -14.26
C THR A 178 -3.42 -45.25 -13.71
N GLY A 179 -2.70 -44.22 -13.25
CA GLY A 179 -1.26 -44.29 -12.97
C GLY A 179 -0.39 -43.81 -14.13
N SER A 180 -0.91 -43.81 -15.36
CA SER A 180 -0.18 -43.33 -16.55
C SER A 180 -0.93 -42.28 -17.36
N ASP A 181 -2.27 -42.38 -17.45
CA ASP A 181 -3.08 -41.40 -18.16
C ASP A 181 -4.52 -41.29 -17.59
N TRP A 182 -5.26 -40.29 -18.06
CA TRP A 182 -6.66 -40.08 -17.73
C TRP A 182 -7.57 -40.86 -18.68
N ILE A 183 -8.52 -41.60 -18.12
CA ILE A 183 -9.55 -42.31 -18.90
C ILE A 183 -10.95 -41.77 -18.58
N PRO A 184 -11.88 -41.72 -19.56
CA PRO A 184 -13.28 -41.48 -19.29
C PRO A 184 -13.82 -42.57 -18.35
N TRP A 185 -14.44 -42.17 -17.25
CA TRP A 185 -15.01 -43.10 -16.28
C TRP A 185 -16.53 -43.00 -16.20
N PHE A 186 -17.05 -41.77 -16.14
CA PHE A 186 -18.49 -41.50 -16.29
C PHE A 186 -18.69 -40.50 -17.42
N VAL A 187 -19.76 -40.70 -18.20
CA VAL A 187 -20.19 -39.76 -19.24
C VAL A 187 -21.54 -39.18 -18.84
N THR A 188 -21.59 -37.88 -18.60
CA THR A 188 -22.81 -37.12 -18.36
C THR A 188 -23.39 -36.58 -19.68
N ASP A 189 -24.62 -36.08 -19.67
CA ASP A 189 -25.21 -35.34 -20.80
C ASP A 189 -25.01 -33.81 -20.73
N GLY A 190 -24.33 -33.37 -19.67
CA GLY A 190 -23.97 -31.98 -19.42
C GLY A 190 -22.65 -31.90 -18.67
N ILE A 191 -22.45 -30.84 -17.90
CA ILE A 191 -21.15 -30.44 -17.36
C ILE A 191 -21.01 -30.90 -15.90
N PRO A 192 -20.13 -31.86 -15.56
CA PRO A 192 -19.74 -32.10 -14.18
C PRO A 192 -18.76 -31.01 -13.72
N GLY A 193 -19.02 -30.40 -12.57
CA GLY A 193 -18.27 -29.23 -12.08
C GLY A 193 -17.70 -29.36 -10.68
N GLN A 194 -18.18 -30.32 -9.87
CA GLN A 194 -17.76 -30.55 -8.50
C GLN A 194 -17.61 -32.05 -8.24
N VAL A 195 -16.59 -32.45 -7.48
CA VAL A 195 -16.39 -33.83 -7.08
C VAL A 195 -15.86 -33.92 -5.65
N VAL A 196 -16.44 -34.76 -4.80
CA VAL A 196 -15.98 -34.93 -3.41
C VAL A 196 -16.16 -36.36 -2.95
N GLU A 197 -15.24 -36.86 -2.13
CA GLU A 197 -15.45 -38.08 -1.37
C GLU A 197 -16.04 -37.72 0.00
N HIS A 198 -17.09 -38.44 0.40
CA HIS A 198 -17.69 -38.32 1.72
C HIS A 198 -18.40 -39.62 2.08
N ASP A 199 -18.26 -40.08 3.34
CA ASP A 199 -18.89 -41.31 3.84
C ASP A 199 -18.64 -42.56 2.95
N ASP A 200 -17.44 -42.71 2.38
CA ASP A 200 -17.07 -43.83 1.48
C ASP A 200 -17.92 -43.88 0.19
N LEU A 201 -18.39 -42.72 -0.26
CA LEU A 201 -19.04 -42.50 -1.54
C LEU A 201 -18.34 -41.38 -2.32
N LEU A 202 -18.25 -41.52 -3.64
CA LEU A 202 -17.85 -40.45 -4.54
C LEU A 202 -19.08 -39.69 -5.01
N TYR A 203 -19.19 -38.42 -4.64
CA TYR A 203 -20.24 -37.53 -5.12
C TYR A 203 -19.73 -36.71 -6.29
N VAL A 204 -20.53 -36.64 -7.36
CA VAL A 204 -20.27 -35.82 -8.54
C VAL A 204 -21.48 -34.95 -8.78
N ALA A 205 -21.25 -33.65 -8.98
CA ALA A 205 -22.31 -32.68 -9.18
C ALA A 205 -21.96 -31.64 -10.26
N GLY A 206 -22.97 -31.04 -10.86
CA GLY A 206 -22.80 -30.07 -11.94
C GLY A 206 -24.11 -29.73 -12.66
N ALA A 207 -24.01 -29.38 -13.93
CA ALA A 207 -25.13 -29.06 -14.82
C ALA A 207 -25.41 -30.23 -15.77
N PHE A 208 -26.08 -31.28 -15.31
CA PHE A 208 -26.39 -32.48 -16.10
C PHE A 208 -27.69 -33.15 -15.60
N ALA A 209 -28.31 -33.97 -16.45
CA ALA A 209 -29.55 -34.68 -16.18
C ALA A 209 -29.41 -36.22 -16.28
N SER A 210 -28.28 -36.72 -16.77
CA SER A 210 -27.98 -38.15 -16.81
C SER A 210 -26.48 -38.44 -16.69
N VAL A 211 -26.17 -39.67 -16.27
CA VAL A 211 -24.83 -40.24 -16.19
C VAL A 211 -24.87 -41.67 -16.73
N ASN A 212 -24.02 -41.97 -17.72
CA ASN A 212 -24.00 -43.26 -18.44
C ASN A 212 -25.39 -43.69 -18.98
N GLY A 213 -26.29 -42.73 -19.23
CA GLY A 213 -27.67 -42.96 -19.65
C GLY A 213 -28.68 -43.14 -18.51
N ASP A 214 -28.24 -43.28 -17.26
CA ASP A 214 -29.10 -43.30 -16.08
C ASP A 214 -29.49 -41.87 -15.68
N SER A 215 -30.77 -41.65 -15.37
CA SER A 215 -31.30 -40.32 -15.03
C SER A 215 -30.81 -39.89 -13.63
N VAL A 216 -30.14 -38.75 -13.56
CA VAL A 216 -29.67 -38.13 -12.31
C VAL A 216 -29.83 -36.61 -12.41
N ALA A 217 -30.53 -35.95 -11.49
CA ALA A 217 -30.71 -34.50 -11.58
C ALA A 217 -29.55 -33.76 -10.90
N ASN A 218 -28.60 -33.25 -11.70
CA ASN A 218 -27.46 -32.39 -11.32
C ASN A 218 -26.47 -32.96 -10.29
N ILE A 219 -26.75 -34.10 -9.66
CA ILE A 219 -25.89 -34.73 -8.66
C ILE A 219 -26.16 -36.24 -8.59
N PHE A 220 -25.10 -37.02 -8.38
CA PHE A 220 -25.18 -38.44 -8.06
C PHE A 220 -24.08 -38.85 -7.07
N ALA A 221 -24.26 -39.99 -6.41
CA ALA A 221 -23.24 -40.67 -5.62
C ALA A 221 -22.82 -41.98 -6.27
N TRP A 222 -21.62 -42.46 -5.94
CA TRP A 222 -21.12 -43.75 -6.41
C TRP A 222 -20.41 -44.49 -5.27
N ASP A 223 -20.80 -45.75 -5.05
CA ASP A 223 -20.27 -46.61 -3.97
C ASP A 223 -19.04 -47.46 -4.39
N GLY A 224 -18.52 -47.21 -5.60
CA GLY A 224 -17.49 -48.04 -6.24
C GLY A 224 -18.06 -49.07 -7.22
N VAL A 225 -19.38 -49.29 -7.22
CA VAL A 225 -20.07 -50.28 -8.06
C VAL A 225 -21.31 -49.66 -8.72
N ASN A 226 -22.22 -49.10 -7.94
CA ASN A 226 -23.52 -48.60 -8.35
C ASN A 226 -23.54 -47.07 -8.33
N ILE A 227 -24.19 -46.49 -9.34
CA ILE A 227 -24.59 -45.08 -9.33
C ILE A 227 -25.86 -44.99 -8.48
N LEU A 228 -25.81 -44.15 -7.45
CA LEU A 228 -26.86 -43.93 -6.48
C LEU A 228 -27.46 -42.55 -6.73
N PRO A 229 -28.70 -42.44 -7.23
CA PRO A 229 -29.40 -41.16 -7.29
C PRO A 229 -29.73 -40.65 -5.87
N LEU A 230 -29.62 -39.34 -5.66
CA LEU A 230 -29.97 -38.69 -4.39
C LEU A 230 -31.42 -38.21 -4.44
N ASP A 231 -32.36 -39.15 -4.30
CA ASP A 231 -33.81 -38.93 -4.45
C ASP A 231 -34.15 -38.34 -5.84
N ASP A 232 -34.94 -37.26 -5.91
CA ASP A 232 -35.22 -36.53 -7.16
C ASP A 232 -33.99 -35.74 -7.69
N GLY A 233 -32.84 -35.82 -7.00
CA GLY A 233 -31.61 -35.07 -7.26
C GLY A 233 -31.70 -33.62 -6.81
N PHE A 234 -30.83 -32.76 -7.34
CA PHE A 234 -30.78 -31.35 -6.99
C PHE A 234 -31.42 -30.49 -8.11
N PRO A 235 -32.33 -29.54 -7.80
CA PRO A 235 -33.19 -28.90 -8.79
C PRO A 235 -32.49 -27.86 -9.69
N ALA A 236 -31.19 -27.61 -9.49
CA ALA A 236 -30.41 -26.64 -10.25
C ALA A 236 -28.97 -27.13 -10.50
N PRO A 237 -28.24 -26.55 -11.46
CA PRO A 237 -26.81 -26.82 -11.60
C PRO A 237 -26.05 -26.56 -10.30
N VAL A 238 -25.31 -27.56 -9.83
CA VAL A 238 -24.49 -27.44 -8.62
C VAL A 238 -23.20 -26.69 -8.94
N SER A 239 -22.97 -25.58 -8.23
CA SER A 239 -21.78 -24.72 -8.38
C SER A 239 -20.78 -24.85 -7.24
N GLY A 240 -21.15 -25.52 -6.14
CA GLY A 240 -20.25 -25.79 -5.02
C GLY A 240 -20.76 -26.90 -4.12
N MET A 241 -19.83 -27.60 -3.48
CA MET A 241 -20.15 -28.76 -2.66
C MET A 241 -19.14 -28.89 -1.50
N ILE A 242 -19.64 -28.95 -0.27
CA ILE A 242 -18.85 -29.14 0.95
C ILE A 242 -19.45 -30.24 1.84
N THR A 243 -18.69 -30.68 2.83
CA THR A 243 -19.15 -31.61 3.86
C THR A 243 -19.20 -30.88 5.20
N GLN A 244 -20.30 -31.05 5.95
CA GLN A 244 -20.51 -30.42 7.25
C GLN A 244 -21.26 -31.37 8.18
N GLY A 245 -20.71 -31.65 9.35
CA GLY A 245 -21.39 -32.44 10.39
C GLY A 245 -21.85 -33.85 9.95
N GLY A 246 -21.16 -34.48 9.00
CA GLY A 246 -21.52 -35.79 8.44
C GLY A 246 -22.58 -35.74 7.32
N SER A 247 -22.97 -34.55 6.86
CA SER A 247 -23.89 -34.34 5.74
C SER A 247 -23.20 -33.64 4.57
N LEU A 248 -23.71 -33.92 3.36
CA LEU A 248 -23.37 -33.17 2.16
C LEU A 248 -24.16 -31.87 2.12
N VAL A 249 -23.50 -30.74 1.87
CA VAL A 249 -24.13 -29.44 1.64
C VAL A 249 -23.75 -28.98 0.24
N VAL A 250 -24.76 -28.68 -0.57
CA VAL A 250 -24.58 -28.27 -1.96
C VAL A 250 -25.15 -26.88 -2.16
N MET A 251 -24.52 -26.14 -3.08
CA MET A 251 -25.03 -24.88 -3.57
C MET A 251 -25.25 -24.94 -5.08
N GLY A 252 -26.33 -24.33 -5.55
CA GLY A 252 -26.55 -24.15 -6.99
C GLY A 252 -27.39 -22.92 -7.28
N ASN A 253 -27.23 -22.38 -8.48
CA ASN A 253 -27.86 -21.11 -8.85
C ASN A 253 -29.17 -21.37 -9.60
N VAL A 254 -30.30 -20.99 -8.99
CA VAL A 254 -31.64 -21.12 -9.56
C VAL A 254 -31.97 -19.83 -10.33
N GLY A 255 -31.93 -19.91 -11.66
CA GLY A 255 -32.12 -18.73 -12.53
C GLY A 255 -30.93 -17.77 -12.51
N LYS A 256 -31.11 -16.57 -13.09
CA LYS A 256 -30.00 -15.57 -13.17
C LYS A 256 -29.65 -14.95 -11.81
N ASN A 257 -30.61 -14.94 -10.89
CA ASN A 257 -30.55 -14.11 -9.70
C ASN A 257 -30.66 -14.91 -8.40
N GLY A 258 -30.91 -16.22 -8.38
CA GLY A 258 -31.11 -16.98 -7.13
C GLY A 258 -30.01 -18.00 -6.85
N GLY A 259 -29.72 -18.25 -5.57
CA GLY A 259 -28.75 -19.21 -5.09
C GLY A 259 -29.36 -20.05 -3.98
N LEU A 260 -29.46 -21.35 -4.24
CA LEU A 260 -30.05 -22.36 -3.37
C LEU A 260 -28.92 -23.11 -2.66
N VAL A 261 -28.93 -23.11 -1.33
CA VAL A 261 -28.06 -23.99 -0.52
C VAL A 261 -28.95 -25.01 0.17
N SER A 262 -28.65 -26.30 -0.05
CA SER A 262 -29.39 -27.40 0.56
C SER A 262 -28.47 -28.42 1.19
N ARG A 263 -28.96 -29.06 2.24
CA ARG A 263 -28.29 -30.15 2.93
C ARG A 263 -28.97 -31.47 2.62
N TRP A 264 -28.15 -32.48 2.32
CA TRP A 264 -28.59 -33.86 2.16
C TRP A 264 -28.71 -34.54 3.52
N ASN A 265 -29.91 -35.03 3.84
CA ASN A 265 -30.18 -35.74 5.11
C ASN A 265 -30.18 -37.27 4.97
N ARG A 266 -29.65 -37.79 3.85
CA ARG A 266 -29.62 -39.23 3.44
C ARG A 266 -30.92 -39.80 2.88
N SER A 267 -32.00 -39.03 2.89
CA SER A 267 -33.27 -39.42 2.26
C SER A 267 -33.90 -38.31 1.42
N ASP A 268 -33.59 -37.04 1.70
CA ASP A 268 -34.19 -35.87 1.07
C ASP A 268 -33.24 -34.65 1.18
N TRP A 269 -33.49 -33.66 0.34
CA TRP A 269 -32.85 -32.35 0.35
C TRP A 269 -33.61 -31.37 1.25
N THR A 270 -32.95 -30.90 2.30
CA THR A 270 -33.48 -29.80 3.11
C THR A 270 -32.89 -28.49 2.62
N VAL A 271 -33.72 -27.60 2.09
CA VAL A 271 -33.33 -26.24 1.74
C VAL A 271 -32.91 -25.50 3.00
N MET A 272 -31.66 -25.05 3.05
CA MET A 272 -31.12 -24.25 4.15
C MET A 272 -31.19 -22.76 3.84
N LEU A 273 -31.13 -22.41 2.56
CA LEU A 273 -31.05 -21.03 2.11
C LEU A 273 -31.56 -20.90 0.67
N ASP A 274 -32.36 -19.87 0.45
CA ASP A 274 -32.56 -19.27 -0.87
C ASP A 274 -32.18 -17.80 -0.74
N VAL A 275 -30.96 -17.45 -1.16
CA VAL A 275 -30.42 -16.09 -0.98
C VAL A 275 -31.13 -15.10 -1.91
N GLY A 276 -31.82 -15.57 -2.95
CA GLY A 276 -32.21 -14.70 -4.05
C GLY A 276 -31.00 -13.97 -4.66
N ARG A 277 -29.79 -14.55 -4.53
CA ARG A 277 -28.51 -14.10 -5.09
C ARG A 277 -27.59 -15.28 -5.39
N ARG A 278 -26.66 -15.10 -6.32
CA ARG A 278 -25.65 -16.10 -6.67
C ARG A 278 -24.67 -16.32 -5.52
N VAL A 279 -24.44 -17.59 -5.17
CA VAL A 279 -23.44 -18.01 -4.16
C VAL A 279 -22.19 -18.51 -4.89
N GLU A 280 -21.04 -17.90 -4.60
CA GLU A 280 -19.75 -18.19 -5.26
C GLU A 280 -18.89 -19.16 -4.45
N SER A 281 -19.00 -19.17 -3.11
CA SER A 281 -18.23 -20.07 -2.25
C SER A 281 -18.94 -20.28 -0.90
N LEU A 282 -18.67 -21.42 -0.25
CA LEU A 282 -19.30 -21.86 0.99
C LEU A 282 -18.25 -22.54 1.88
N THR A 283 -18.30 -22.30 3.19
CA THR A 283 -17.46 -23.00 4.18
C THR A 283 -18.22 -23.22 5.50
N ASP A 284 -17.68 -24.08 6.37
CA ASP A 284 -18.18 -24.33 7.73
C ASP A 284 -17.23 -23.70 8.75
N TRP A 285 -17.71 -22.74 9.54
CA TRP A 285 -16.93 -22.05 10.57
C TRP A 285 -17.64 -22.18 11.91
N GLY A 286 -17.03 -22.89 12.87
CA GLY A 286 -17.60 -23.06 14.20
C GLY A 286 -18.95 -23.80 14.23
N GLY A 287 -19.26 -24.60 13.20
CA GLY A 287 -20.56 -25.29 13.04
C GLY A 287 -21.64 -24.44 12.35
N GLN A 288 -21.31 -23.21 11.94
CA GLN A 288 -22.17 -22.34 11.17
C GLN A 288 -21.76 -22.37 9.69
N LEU A 289 -22.75 -22.37 8.79
CA LEU A 289 -22.48 -22.19 7.37
C LEU A 289 -22.20 -20.72 7.07
N VAL A 290 -21.12 -20.49 6.33
CA VAL A 290 -20.69 -19.17 5.88
C VAL A 290 -20.65 -19.18 4.35
N ALA A 291 -21.39 -18.27 3.72
CA ALA A 291 -21.48 -18.18 2.26
C ALA A 291 -20.97 -16.82 1.74
N ALA A 292 -20.23 -16.86 0.64
CA ALA A 292 -19.82 -15.72 -0.16
C ALA A 292 -20.79 -15.51 -1.32
N THR A 293 -21.36 -14.31 -1.43
CA THR A 293 -22.37 -13.97 -2.45
C THR A 293 -21.86 -12.88 -3.40
N ASP A 294 -22.32 -12.88 -4.65
CA ASP A 294 -21.91 -11.90 -5.67
C ASP A 294 -22.90 -10.71 -5.78
N SER A 295 -22.42 -9.58 -6.34
CA SER A 295 -23.22 -8.38 -6.60
C SER A 295 -24.16 -8.58 -7.80
N LEU A 296 -25.32 -7.93 -7.74
CA LEU A 296 -26.20 -7.82 -8.90
C LEU A 296 -25.50 -7.14 -10.08
N TYR A 297 -25.41 -7.82 -11.22
CA TYR A 297 -25.50 -7.15 -12.52
C TYR A 297 -26.97 -7.20 -12.97
N ASP A 298 -27.82 -6.39 -12.35
CA ASP A 298 -29.10 -6.06 -12.97
C ASP A 298 -28.84 -4.90 -13.95
N ASN A 299 -29.23 -5.08 -15.21
CA ASN A 299 -29.18 -4.03 -16.23
C ASN A 299 -30.17 -2.88 -15.95
N SER A 300 -30.92 -2.93 -14.85
CA SER A 300 -31.75 -1.84 -14.34
C SER A 300 -31.01 -1.07 -13.24
N PHE A 301 -30.73 0.20 -13.50
CA PHE A 301 -29.95 1.12 -12.65
C PHE A 301 -30.56 1.42 -11.26
N GLU A 302 -31.52 0.64 -10.75
CA GLU A 302 -32.37 1.03 -9.61
C GLU A 302 -32.16 0.27 -8.30
N THR A 303 -31.47 -0.88 -8.26
CA THR A 303 -31.07 -1.50 -6.98
C THR A 303 -29.74 -2.22 -7.07
N VAL A 304 -28.65 -1.57 -6.64
CA VAL A 304 -27.37 -2.25 -6.38
C VAL A 304 -27.51 -3.00 -5.06
N HIS A 305 -27.64 -4.33 -5.11
CA HIS A 305 -27.42 -5.15 -3.93
C HIS A 305 -25.93 -5.41 -3.78
N ASN A 306 -25.34 -4.86 -2.72
CA ASN A 306 -23.96 -5.14 -2.38
C ASN A 306 -23.81 -6.64 -2.03
N PRO A 307 -22.75 -7.29 -2.52
CA PRO A 307 -22.38 -8.64 -2.13
C PRO A 307 -22.04 -8.71 -0.64
N ASP A 308 -22.23 -9.90 -0.09
CA ASP A 308 -22.43 -10.12 1.33
C ASP A 308 -21.80 -11.44 1.78
N ILE A 309 -21.22 -11.44 2.97
CA ILE A 309 -20.91 -12.64 3.72
C ILE A 309 -22.08 -12.91 4.65
N VAL A 310 -22.77 -14.02 4.41
CA VAL A 310 -23.92 -14.41 5.23
C VAL A 310 -23.57 -15.61 6.09
N VAL A 311 -23.95 -15.55 7.36
CA VAL A 311 -23.81 -16.63 8.32
C VAL A 311 -25.19 -17.16 8.68
N HIS A 312 -25.32 -18.48 8.75
CA HIS A 312 -26.55 -19.14 9.17
C HIS A 312 -26.58 -19.34 10.68
N ASP A 313 -27.47 -18.62 11.36
CA ASP A 313 -27.75 -18.80 12.79
C ASP A 313 -29.25 -19.06 13.02
N ASN A 314 -29.57 -20.17 13.69
CA ASN A 314 -30.93 -20.55 14.12
C ASN A 314 -32.04 -20.44 13.03
N GLY A 315 -31.73 -20.77 11.78
CA GLY A 315 -32.69 -20.71 10.66
C GLY A 315 -32.85 -19.33 10.03
N GLN A 316 -32.02 -18.35 10.44
CA GLN A 316 -31.94 -17.04 9.82
C GLN A 316 -30.53 -16.81 9.28
N TRP A 317 -30.45 -16.14 8.14
CA TRP A 317 -29.18 -15.73 7.56
C TRP A 317 -28.95 -14.27 7.88
N ILE A 318 -27.80 -14.00 8.51
CA ILE A 318 -27.41 -12.68 8.97
C ILE A 318 -26.26 -12.22 8.09
N SER A 319 -26.43 -11.05 7.47
CA SER A 319 -25.32 -10.32 6.84
C SER A 319 -24.32 -9.98 7.93
N VAL A 320 -23.12 -10.55 7.83
CA VAL A 320 -22.05 -10.31 8.80
C VAL A 320 -21.12 -9.22 8.30
N THR A 321 -20.99 -9.06 6.98
CA THR A 321 -20.24 -7.95 6.36
C THR A 321 -20.54 -7.80 4.86
N LYS A 322 -20.42 -6.58 4.33
CA LYS A 322 -20.67 -6.25 2.91
C LYS A 322 -19.37 -6.17 2.11
N PHE A 323 -18.84 -7.31 1.66
CA PHE A 323 -17.70 -7.37 0.74
C PHE A 323 -18.08 -8.04 -0.57
N GLN A 324 -17.53 -7.57 -1.71
CA GLN A 324 -17.40 -8.41 -2.91
C GLN A 324 -16.50 -9.58 -2.52
N THR A 325 -16.82 -10.83 -2.85
CA THR A 325 -15.88 -11.95 -2.60
C THR A 325 -16.27 -13.17 -3.40
N ARG A 326 -15.26 -13.94 -3.82
CA ARG A 326 -15.44 -15.18 -4.60
C ARG A 326 -14.99 -16.43 -3.84
N ALA A 327 -14.24 -16.28 -2.75
CA ALA A 327 -13.69 -17.40 -2.02
C ALA A 327 -13.71 -17.13 -0.51
N VAL A 328 -14.13 -18.15 0.26
CA VAL A 328 -14.08 -18.20 1.73
C VAL A 328 -13.60 -19.58 2.19
N ALA A 329 -12.87 -19.64 3.30
CA ALA A 329 -12.47 -20.89 3.94
C ALA A 329 -12.32 -20.71 5.45
N ALA A 330 -12.60 -21.74 6.23
CA ALA A 330 -12.43 -21.70 7.68
C ALA A 330 -11.38 -22.72 8.15
N HIS A 331 -10.53 -22.34 9.09
CA HIS A 331 -9.53 -23.21 9.71
C HIS A 331 -9.41 -22.93 11.21
N GLY A 332 -9.62 -23.96 12.03
CA GLY A 332 -9.70 -23.81 13.48
C GLY A 332 -10.82 -22.85 13.89
N THR A 333 -10.48 -21.85 14.70
CA THR A 333 -11.40 -20.75 15.09
C THR A 333 -11.36 -19.57 14.13
N SER A 334 -10.64 -19.68 13.01
CA SER A 334 -10.36 -18.58 12.09
C SER A 334 -11.14 -18.73 10.78
N LEU A 335 -11.71 -17.63 10.27
CA LEU A 335 -12.41 -17.54 8.98
C LEU A 335 -11.61 -16.65 8.03
N PHE A 336 -11.22 -17.21 6.90
CA PHE A 336 -10.45 -16.59 5.83
C PHE A 336 -11.38 -16.16 4.70
N ILE A 337 -11.26 -14.91 4.28
CA ILE A 337 -12.12 -14.28 3.27
C ILE A 337 -11.24 -13.58 2.25
N GLN A 338 -11.49 -13.81 0.96
CA GLN A 338 -10.90 -12.99 -0.09
C GLN A 338 -11.61 -11.63 -0.12
N ASN A 339 -10.87 -10.53 0.03
CA ASN A 339 -11.33 -9.16 -0.15
C ASN A 339 -10.82 -8.59 -1.50
N PRO A 340 -11.65 -8.51 -2.55
CA PRO A 340 -11.35 -7.87 -3.81
C PRO A 340 -11.78 -6.40 -3.74
N ASP A 341 -10.84 -5.48 -3.59
CA ASP A 341 -11.18 -4.11 -3.97
C ASP A 341 -11.16 -4.01 -5.51
N PHE A 342 -12.33 -3.71 -6.07
CA PHE A 342 -12.64 -2.96 -7.30
C PHE A 342 -12.46 -3.54 -8.72
N HIS A 343 -13.60 -3.73 -9.40
CA HIS A 343 -13.77 -3.63 -10.86
C HIS A 343 -13.88 -2.14 -11.27
N GLY A 344 -12.83 -1.58 -11.87
CA GLY A 344 -12.93 -0.34 -12.66
C GLY A 344 -13.06 -0.68 -14.14
N MET A 345 -14.04 -0.09 -14.84
CA MET A 345 -14.17 -0.20 -16.29
C MET A 345 -13.01 0.52 -17.00
N ALA A 346 -11.84 -0.12 -17.08
CA ALA A 346 -10.79 0.02 -18.10
C ALA A 346 -9.52 -0.66 -17.57
N GLY A 347 -9.26 -1.89 -18.00
CA GLY A 347 -7.90 -2.43 -18.18
C GLY A 347 -7.05 -2.81 -16.96
N ASP A 348 -7.19 -2.23 -15.78
CA ASP A 348 -6.19 -2.40 -14.71
C ASP A 348 -6.72 -3.19 -13.48
N LEU A 349 -6.04 -4.31 -13.21
CA LEU A 349 -6.36 -5.33 -12.19
C LEU A 349 -5.97 -4.82 -10.79
N VAL A 350 -6.95 -4.48 -9.95
CA VAL A 350 -6.71 -4.25 -8.51
C VAL A 350 -6.65 -5.61 -7.79
N SER A 351 -5.68 -5.80 -6.90
CA SER A 351 -5.35 -7.09 -6.28
C SER A 351 -6.28 -7.44 -5.11
N PRO A 352 -6.80 -8.68 -5.00
CA PRO A 352 -7.54 -9.13 -3.83
C PRO A 352 -6.62 -9.33 -2.61
N ASN A 353 -7.05 -8.91 -1.44
CA ASN A 353 -6.45 -9.20 -0.13
C ASN A 353 -7.08 -10.46 0.50
N LEU A 354 -6.43 -11.02 1.51
CA LEU A 354 -6.95 -12.11 2.34
C LEU A 354 -7.20 -11.57 3.76
N VAL A 355 -8.41 -11.71 4.26
CA VAL A 355 -8.87 -11.19 5.57
C VAL A 355 -9.14 -12.36 6.50
N VAL A 356 -8.76 -12.25 7.78
CA VAL A 356 -8.97 -13.32 8.76
C VAL A 356 -9.78 -12.84 9.96
N TYR A 357 -10.86 -13.53 10.27
CA TYR A 357 -11.65 -13.33 11.49
C TYR A 357 -11.33 -14.43 12.49
N ARG A 358 -11.24 -14.12 13.79
CA ARG A 358 -11.11 -15.11 14.87
C ARG A 358 -12.12 -14.77 15.96
N ASN A 359 -12.93 -15.75 16.37
CA ASN A 359 -13.94 -15.57 17.42
C ASN A 359 -14.85 -14.34 17.16
N GLU A 360 -15.30 -14.15 15.92
CA GLU A 360 -16.14 -13.01 15.48
C GLU A 360 -15.46 -11.64 15.54
N GLU A 361 -14.23 -11.56 16.06
CA GLU A 361 -13.39 -10.38 15.93
C GLU A 361 -12.61 -10.46 14.62
N MET A 362 -12.69 -9.40 13.82
CA MET A 362 -11.76 -9.21 12.73
C MET A 362 -10.38 -9.04 13.38
N LEU A 363 -9.55 -10.09 13.33
CA LEU A 363 -8.12 -9.89 13.48
C LEU A 363 -7.76 -9.00 12.31
N ALA A 364 -7.17 -7.83 12.57
CA ALA A 364 -7.04 -6.76 11.58
C ALA A 364 -6.80 -7.31 10.16
N PRO A 365 -7.43 -6.74 9.11
CA PRO A 365 -7.01 -7.06 7.74
C PRO A 365 -5.48 -6.98 7.71
N PHE A 366 -4.80 -7.84 6.95
CA PHE A 366 -3.38 -7.60 6.64
C PHE A 366 -3.24 -6.11 6.42
N PRO A 367 -2.54 -5.37 7.30
CA PRO A 367 -2.76 -3.95 7.38
C PRO A 367 -2.59 -3.40 5.99
N GLU A 368 -3.61 -2.70 5.51
CA GLU A 368 -3.38 -1.73 4.47
C GLU A 368 -2.21 -0.89 4.98
N GLY A 369 -1.05 -1.05 4.34
CA GLY A 369 -0.20 0.10 4.17
C GLY A 369 -1.12 1.15 3.53
N MET A 370 -1.24 2.29 4.19
CA MET A 370 -2.01 3.44 3.70
C MET A 370 -1.84 3.58 2.19
N GLY A 371 -2.93 3.39 1.45
CA GLY A 371 -2.95 3.40 0.00
C GLY A 371 -3.46 4.73 -0.52
N PHE A 372 -2.57 5.49 -1.14
CA PHE A 372 -2.86 6.72 -1.84
C PHE A 372 -3.10 6.38 -3.32
N GLN A 373 -4.28 6.70 -3.86
CA GLN A 373 -4.70 6.25 -5.19
C GLN A 373 -4.45 7.24 -6.35
N GLU A 374 -3.71 8.33 -6.14
CA GLU A 374 -3.50 9.31 -7.23
C GLU A 374 -2.07 9.86 -7.33
N ASP A 375 -1.73 10.33 -8.54
CA ASP A 375 -0.56 11.15 -8.90
C ASP A 375 -0.57 12.56 -8.24
N ARG A 376 -1.35 12.77 -7.18
CA ARG A 376 -1.72 14.09 -6.64
C ARG A 376 -1.67 14.11 -5.10
N MET A 377 -0.46 14.02 -4.55
CA MET A 377 -0.21 14.15 -3.11
C MET A 377 0.81 15.23 -2.82
N SER A 378 0.37 16.35 -2.27
CA SER A 378 1.28 17.42 -1.84
C SER A 378 1.50 17.36 -0.33
N LEU A 379 2.72 17.69 0.10
CA LEU A 379 3.13 17.66 1.50
C LEU A 379 3.38 19.08 2.00
N ALA A 380 2.94 19.38 3.22
CA ALA A 380 3.25 20.64 3.90
C ALA A 380 3.66 20.39 5.36
N LEU A 381 4.36 21.34 5.96
CA LEU A 381 4.76 21.30 7.37
C LEU A 381 4.14 22.45 8.15
N VAL A 382 3.53 22.16 9.29
CA VAL A 382 3.12 23.18 10.27
C VAL A 382 3.81 22.87 11.59
N GLY A 383 4.89 23.59 11.90
CA GLY A 383 5.80 23.20 12.97
C GLY A 383 6.44 21.83 12.67
N ASP A 384 6.31 20.87 13.58
CA ASP A 384 6.76 19.48 13.39
C ASP A 384 5.65 18.55 12.82
N GLN A 385 4.45 19.08 12.56
CA GLN A 385 3.34 18.27 12.01
C GLN A 385 3.44 18.17 10.49
N LEU A 386 3.37 16.94 9.97
CA LEU A 386 3.27 16.67 8.55
C LEU A 386 1.81 16.75 8.13
N ILE A 387 1.53 17.55 7.11
CA ILE A 387 0.23 17.69 6.49
C ILE A 387 0.31 17.08 5.10
N ILE A 388 -0.66 16.24 4.76
CA ILE A 388 -0.78 15.68 3.41
C ILE A 388 -2.10 16.12 2.83
N GLY A 389 -2.05 16.73 1.64
CA GLY A 389 -3.23 17.05 0.83
C GLY A 389 -3.35 16.09 -0.36
N GLY A 390 -4.54 15.55 -0.59
CA GLY A 390 -4.78 14.62 -1.70
C GLY A 390 -6.04 13.75 -1.52
N GLU A 391 -6.10 12.67 -2.30
CA GLU A 391 -7.09 11.60 -2.16
C GLU A 391 -6.45 10.39 -1.45
N PHE A 392 -7.03 10.00 -0.31
CA PHE A 392 -6.53 8.93 0.56
C PHE A 392 -7.61 7.87 0.77
N ARG A 393 -7.23 6.60 0.77
CA ARG A 393 -8.10 5.53 1.28
C ARG A 393 -7.62 5.12 2.67
N TYR A 394 -8.54 5.09 3.64
CA TYR A 394 -8.26 4.66 5.00
C TYR A 394 -9.22 3.54 5.42
N GLY A 395 -8.69 2.35 5.69
CA GLY A 395 -9.47 1.21 6.17
C GLY A 395 -10.54 0.78 5.16
N ALA A 396 -11.56 0.07 5.64
CA ALA A 396 -12.60 -0.64 4.87
C ALA A 396 -13.45 0.21 3.88
N GLY A 397 -12.81 0.81 2.87
CA GLY A 397 -13.45 1.54 1.78
C GLY A 397 -13.77 3.02 2.04
N MET A 398 -13.25 3.64 3.11
CA MET A 398 -13.42 5.10 3.28
C MET A 398 -12.41 5.87 2.44
N VAL A 399 -12.89 6.59 1.43
CA VAL A 399 -12.10 7.57 0.69
C VAL A 399 -12.15 8.90 1.45
N MET A 400 -11.05 9.28 2.08
CA MET A 400 -10.85 10.65 2.56
C MET A 400 -10.35 11.51 1.41
N ARG A 401 -11.18 12.45 0.97
CA ARG A 401 -10.82 13.44 -0.04
C ARG A 401 -10.59 14.77 0.69
N GLY A 402 -9.33 15.15 0.91
CA GLY A 402 -9.02 16.32 1.73
C GLY A 402 -7.58 16.40 2.22
N ALA A 403 -7.41 16.85 3.47
CA ALA A 403 -6.10 16.95 4.12
C ALA A 403 -6.06 16.10 5.40
N GLY A 404 -4.97 15.35 5.57
CA GLY A 404 -4.66 14.60 6.79
C GLY A 404 -3.52 15.25 7.57
N VAL A 405 -3.56 15.13 8.91
CA VAL A 405 -2.48 15.58 9.79
C VAL A 405 -1.82 14.36 10.42
N TYR A 406 -0.50 14.30 10.34
CA TYR A 406 0.33 13.31 11.01
C TYR A 406 1.17 13.96 12.09
N ASP A 407 1.03 13.47 13.32
CA ASP A 407 1.70 13.98 14.52
C ASP A 407 2.98 13.19 14.89
N GLY A 408 3.40 12.25 14.04
CA GLY A 408 4.54 11.36 14.31
C GLY A 408 4.17 10.02 14.95
N LEU A 409 2.92 9.85 15.41
CA LEU A 409 2.42 8.61 16.02
C LEU A 409 1.13 8.11 15.36
N SER A 410 0.24 9.03 14.93
CA SER A 410 -1.09 8.71 14.42
C SER A 410 -1.57 9.68 13.34
N TRP A 411 -2.58 9.25 12.57
CA TRP A 411 -3.26 10.08 11.58
C TRP A 411 -4.57 10.60 12.14
N ALA A 412 -4.80 11.91 12.01
CA ALA A 412 -6.09 12.52 12.24
C ALA A 412 -6.65 13.07 10.92
N ALA A 413 -7.89 12.69 10.60
CA ALA A 413 -8.64 13.34 9.53
C ALA A 413 -8.87 14.80 9.91
N SER A 414 -8.51 15.74 9.04
CA SER A 414 -8.90 17.14 9.20
C SER A 414 -10.33 17.31 8.65
N ASP A 415 -11.34 16.77 9.34
CA ASP A 415 -12.71 16.83 8.82
C ASP A 415 -13.47 18.06 9.34
N SER A 416 -13.65 19.05 8.47
CA SER A 416 -14.97 19.52 8.01
C SER A 416 -14.75 20.60 6.93
N PHE A 417 -15.23 20.36 5.72
CA PHE A 417 -15.33 21.44 4.73
C PHE A 417 -16.64 22.19 5.01
N ASP A 418 -16.61 23.52 5.11
CA ASP A 418 -17.84 24.31 5.10
C ASP A 418 -18.37 24.39 3.66
N LEU A 419 -18.98 23.29 3.20
CA LEU A 419 -19.55 23.15 1.85
C LEU A 419 -20.95 23.78 1.74
N ASN A 420 -21.37 24.63 2.69
CA ASN A 420 -22.65 25.35 2.63
C ASN A 420 -22.79 26.29 1.41
N LEU A 421 -21.84 26.29 0.48
CA LEU A 421 -21.83 27.09 -0.73
C LEU A 421 -22.09 26.32 -2.05
N ALA A 422 -22.22 24.98 -2.07
CA ALA A 422 -22.53 24.26 -3.32
C ALA A 422 -23.27 22.91 -3.13
N PRO A 423 -24.59 22.83 -3.40
CA PRO A 423 -25.40 21.63 -3.12
C PRO A 423 -25.20 20.42 -4.05
N TYR A 424 -24.23 20.40 -4.98
CA TYR A 424 -24.11 19.34 -6.00
C TYR A 424 -22.68 19.09 -6.51
N ARG A 425 -21.69 18.79 -5.66
CA ARG A 425 -20.32 18.52 -6.14
C ARG A 425 -19.60 17.42 -5.35
N GLU A 426 -19.10 16.41 -6.04
CA GLU A 426 -18.18 15.42 -5.46
C GLU A 426 -16.78 16.06 -5.28
N PRO A 427 -16.19 16.00 -4.08
CA PRO A 427 -14.81 16.44 -3.84
C PRO A 427 -13.80 15.49 -4.51
N GLU A 428 -12.61 15.97 -4.93
CA GLU A 428 -11.52 15.14 -5.55
C GLU A 428 -10.10 15.50 -5.01
N GLY A 429 -9.97 16.11 -3.82
CA GLY A 429 -8.66 16.30 -3.16
C GLY A 429 -7.86 17.57 -3.54
N PHE A 430 -6.72 17.77 -2.87
CA PHE A 430 -5.80 18.91 -3.10
C PHE A 430 -4.77 18.60 -4.20
N LEU A 431 -4.61 19.51 -5.15
CA LEU A 431 -3.54 19.50 -6.16
C LEU A 431 -2.19 19.92 -5.56
N ASP A 432 -2.22 20.87 -4.64
CA ASP A 432 -1.06 21.42 -3.96
C ASP A 432 -1.46 21.94 -2.58
N ILE A 433 -0.58 21.83 -1.58
CA ILE A 433 -0.79 22.32 -0.21
C ILE A 433 0.50 22.94 0.32
N VAL A 434 0.40 24.12 0.94
CA VAL A 434 1.54 24.83 1.53
C VAL A 434 1.13 25.49 2.83
N SER A 435 2.12 25.84 3.66
CA SER A 435 1.93 26.51 4.94
C SER A 435 2.52 27.92 4.93
N ILE A 436 1.85 28.87 5.59
CA ILE A 436 2.42 30.16 5.98
C ILE A 436 2.18 30.35 7.48
N GLY A 437 3.24 30.23 8.28
CA GLY A 437 3.10 30.16 9.73
C GLY A 437 2.26 28.94 10.14
N ASN A 438 1.13 29.18 10.80
CA ASN A 438 0.19 28.12 11.20
C ASN A 438 -0.98 27.96 10.21
N ASP A 439 -1.10 28.86 9.23
CA ASP A 439 -2.16 28.78 8.22
C ASP A 439 -1.78 27.79 7.13
N LEU A 440 -2.76 27.01 6.68
CA LEU A 440 -2.62 26.12 5.51
C LEU A 440 -3.40 26.65 4.33
N PHE A 441 -2.80 26.53 3.16
CA PHE A 441 -3.37 26.93 1.88
C PHE A 441 -3.30 25.75 0.93
N GLY A 442 -4.35 25.53 0.14
CA GLY A 442 -4.32 24.47 -0.86
C GLY A 442 -5.20 24.74 -2.07
N ILE A 443 -4.73 24.29 -3.23
CA ILE A 443 -5.51 24.32 -4.48
C ILE A 443 -6.36 23.07 -4.54
N TYR A 444 -7.67 23.22 -4.48
CA TYR A 444 -8.61 22.11 -4.37
C TYR A 444 -9.45 21.95 -5.63
N ARG A 445 -9.62 20.70 -6.11
CA ARG A 445 -10.47 20.41 -7.28
C ARG A 445 -11.93 20.26 -6.87
N ILE A 446 -12.80 20.99 -7.56
CA ILE A 446 -14.23 20.96 -7.32
C ILE A 446 -14.94 20.51 -8.62
N HIS A 447 -15.54 19.31 -8.62
CA HIS A 447 -16.21 18.75 -9.80
C HIS A 447 -17.67 19.22 -9.89
N ASN A 448 -18.05 19.85 -11.00
CA ASN A 448 -19.45 20.11 -11.35
C ASN A 448 -19.86 19.17 -12.48
N LEU A 449 -21.15 18.86 -12.63
CA LEU A 449 -21.69 17.89 -13.61
C LEU A 449 -21.18 18.07 -15.07
N ASP A 450 -20.68 19.27 -15.44
CA ASP A 450 -20.17 19.57 -16.78
C ASP A 450 -18.70 20.06 -16.85
N TYR A 451 -18.04 20.45 -15.74
CA TYR A 451 -16.66 20.99 -15.75
C TYR A 451 -15.93 20.78 -14.40
N SER A 452 -14.61 20.54 -14.47
CA SER A 452 -13.70 20.60 -13.32
C SER A 452 -13.13 22.00 -13.13
N SER A 453 -13.18 22.53 -11.91
CA SER A 453 -12.68 23.86 -11.57
C SER A 453 -11.83 23.81 -10.30
N TYR A 454 -10.72 24.56 -10.22
CA TYR A 454 -9.84 24.58 -9.05
C TYR A 454 -10.00 25.88 -8.26
N SER A 455 -10.02 25.78 -6.93
CA SER A 455 -10.16 26.92 -6.03
C SER A 455 -9.09 26.90 -4.96
N LEU A 456 -8.65 28.08 -4.51
CA LEU A 456 -7.78 28.19 -3.35
C LEU A 456 -8.59 28.13 -2.07
N LEU A 457 -8.18 27.27 -1.15
CA LEU A 457 -8.76 27.13 0.18
C LEU A 457 -7.74 27.54 1.23
N LYS A 458 -8.21 28.13 2.33
CA LYS A 458 -7.45 28.43 3.54
C LYS A 458 -8.04 27.65 4.72
N ARG A 459 -7.19 27.09 5.59
CA ARG A 459 -7.60 26.46 6.85
C ARG A 459 -7.33 27.41 8.03
N ASP A 460 -8.33 27.56 8.89
CA ASP A 460 -8.25 28.35 10.13
C ASP A 460 -7.42 27.59 11.21
N PRO A 461 -6.45 28.23 11.90
CA PRO A 461 -5.49 27.56 12.78
C PRO A 461 -5.98 27.15 14.18
N ASP A 462 -7.25 27.35 14.56
CA ASP A 462 -7.74 27.14 15.95
C ASP A 462 -8.04 25.64 16.28
N PRO A 463 -7.44 25.02 17.32
CA PRO A 463 -7.60 23.60 17.69
C PRO A 463 -8.52 23.38 18.93
N PRO A 464 -8.99 22.15 19.32
CA PRO A 464 -8.77 20.80 18.78
C PRO A 464 -10.11 20.03 18.59
N ALA A 465 -10.83 20.30 17.52
CA ALA A 465 -11.81 19.40 16.91
C ALA A 465 -12.23 20.05 15.60
N ASN A 466 -11.77 19.52 14.46
CA ASN A 466 -12.33 19.80 13.14
C ASN A 466 -12.07 21.22 12.60
N GLY A 467 -10.81 21.56 12.31
CA GLY A 467 -10.47 22.81 11.62
C GLY A 467 -11.15 22.88 10.23
N VAL A 468 -11.82 24.00 9.95
CA VAL A 468 -12.67 24.15 8.77
C VAL A 468 -11.88 24.75 7.60
N TRP A 469 -11.93 24.10 6.44
CA TRP A 469 -11.42 24.66 5.19
C TRP A 469 -12.42 25.65 4.58
N LYS A 470 -11.94 26.85 4.23
CA LYS A 470 -12.73 27.94 3.63
C LYS A 470 -12.24 28.22 2.22
N ILE A 471 -13.16 28.25 1.25
CA ILE A 471 -12.86 28.67 -0.13
C ILE A 471 -12.64 30.18 -0.14
N LEU A 472 -11.51 30.63 -0.70
CA LEU A 472 -11.23 32.05 -0.87
C LEU A 472 -11.93 32.59 -2.14
N PRO A 473 -12.51 33.81 -2.10
CA PRO A 473 -13.34 34.35 -3.18
C PRO A 473 -12.56 34.77 -4.46
N GLY A 474 -11.23 34.75 -4.43
CA GLY A 474 -10.35 35.32 -5.45
C GLY A 474 -10.28 34.66 -6.83
N GLY A 475 -11.17 33.71 -7.13
CA GLY A 475 -11.37 33.17 -8.49
C GLY A 475 -10.78 31.76 -8.71
N TRP A 476 -10.80 31.33 -9.98
CA TRP A 476 -10.43 29.97 -10.39
C TRP A 476 -8.93 29.83 -10.63
N TYR A 477 -8.42 28.66 -10.29
CA TYR A 477 -7.04 28.23 -10.48
C TYR A 477 -6.97 27.19 -11.62
N ALA A 478 -5.80 27.04 -12.22
CA ALA A 478 -5.56 26.06 -13.30
C ALA A 478 -4.99 24.76 -12.74
N SER A 479 -5.20 23.64 -13.45
CA SER A 479 -4.74 22.30 -13.04
C SER A 479 -3.22 22.13 -12.94
N THR A 480 -2.45 23.08 -13.49
CA THR A 480 -0.99 23.08 -13.50
C THR A 480 -0.39 24.15 -12.59
N GLU A 481 -1.22 24.97 -11.94
CA GLU A 481 -0.74 25.96 -10.96
C GLU A 481 -0.18 25.26 -9.72
N ARG A 482 0.77 25.95 -9.09
CA ARG A 482 1.46 25.54 -7.87
C ARG A 482 1.63 26.75 -6.97
N LEU A 483 1.72 26.50 -5.67
CA LEU A 483 1.86 27.52 -4.63
C LEU A 483 3.31 27.60 -4.15
N GLN A 484 3.82 28.81 -3.96
CA GLN A 484 5.14 29.05 -3.39
C GLN A 484 5.03 30.05 -2.23
N PRO A 485 5.17 29.60 -0.97
CA PRO A 485 5.28 30.51 0.16
C PRO A 485 6.67 31.17 0.17
N VAL A 486 6.71 32.46 0.50
CA VAL A 486 7.94 33.24 0.68
C VAL A 486 7.75 34.16 1.88
N GLY A 487 8.30 33.77 3.03
CA GLY A 487 8.02 34.46 4.29
C GLY A 487 6.52 34.43 4.61
N SER A 488 5.90 35.60 4.77
CA SER A 488 4.45 35.73 5.00
C SER A 488 3.62 35.92 3.72
N ARG A 489 4.25 35.83 2.54
CA ARG A 489 3.63 36.08 1.23
C ARG A 489 3.38 34.75 0.52
N LEU A 490 2.32 34.69 -0.28
CA LEU A 490 1.95 33.52 -1.08
C LEU A 490 2.02 33.87 -2.56
N PHE A 491 2.65 33.00 -3.36
CA PHE A 491 2.74 33.18 -4.80
C PHE A 491 2.17 31.96 -5.53
N THR A 492 1.80 32.18 -6.79
CA THR A 492 1.50 31.11 -7.76
C THR A 492 2.17 31.42 -9.08
N TRP A 493 2.45 30.39 -9.86
CA TRP A 493 3.02 30.54 -11.19
C TRP A 493 2.42 29.56 -12.19
N LEU A 494 2.60 29.91 -13.47
CA LEU A 494 2.35 29.10 -14.66
C LEU A 494 3.54 29.29 -15.61
N ASP A 495 3.59 28.50 -16.68
CA ASP A 495 4.58 28.65 -17.75
C ASP A 495 4.72 30.09 -18.26
N SER A 496 3.65 30.88 -18.19
CA SER A 496 3.53 32.23 -18.74
C SER A 496 3.69 33.38 -17.75
N GLY A 497 3.84 33.13 -16.45
CA GLY A 497 3.94 34.22 -15.48
C GLY A 497 3.88 33.82 -14.00
N VAL A 498 4.01 34.84 -13.15
CA VAL A 498 4.01 34.74 -11.69
C VAL A 498 3.05 35.78 -11.11
N TRP A 499 2.28 35.36 -10.11
CA TRP A 499 1.32 36.22 -9.41
C TRP A 499 1.50 36.08 -7.90
N GLU A 500 1.32 37.18 -7.18
CA GLU A 500 1.15 37.17 -5.74
C GLU A 500 -0.33 36.94 -5.42
N ILE A 501 -0.57 36.15 -4.37
CA ILE A 501 -1.89 35.84 -3.87
C ILE A 501 -2.04 36.57 -2.54
N ASP A 502 -3.11 37.37 -2.43
CA ASP A 502 -3.55 37.87 -1.14
C ASP A 502 -4.09 36.67 -0.30
N PRO A 503 -3.46 36.32 0.82
CA PRO A 503 -3.84 35.13 1.61
C PRO A 503 -5.21 35.25 2.29
N GLU A 504 -5.79 36.45 2.39
CA GLU A 504 -7.12 36.65 2.98
C GLU A 504 -8.23 36.62 1.93
N THR A 505 -7.96 37.10 0.71
CA THR A 505 -8.97 37.21 -0.34
C THR A 505 -8.83 36.17 -1.45
N GLY A 506 -7.64 35.56 -1.59
CA GLY A 506 -7.26 34.63 -2.66
C GLY A 506 -7.06 35.31 -4.02
N VAL A 507 -7.11 36.64 -4.09
CA VAL A 507 -7.00 37.43 -5.33
C VAL A 507 -5.56 37.42 -5.82
N LYS A 508 -5.38 37.12 -7.11
CA LYS A 508 -4.08 37.16 -7.81
C LYS A 508 -3.77 38.58 -8.27
N SER A 509 -2.58 39.07 -7.95
CA SER A 509 -2.02 40.31 -8.47
C SER A 509 -0.73 40.03 -9.24
N SER A 510 -0.59 40.62 -10.43
CA SER A 510 0.66 40.49 -11.21
C SER A 510 1.79 41.17 -10.46
N ILE A 511 2.94 40.51 -10.33
CA ILE A 511 4.11 41.06 -9.65
C ILE A 511 5.21 41.47 -10.63
N ALA A 512 5.29 42.78 -10.89
CA ALA A 512 6.14 43.35 -11.94
C ALA A 512 5.85 42.71 -13.33
N GLU A 513 6.27 43.36 -14.41
CA GLU A 513 6.19 42.71 -15.73
C GLU A 513 7.32 41.67 -15.82
N LEU A 514 6.95 40.38 -15.84
CA LEU A 514 7.85 39.28 -16.13
C LEU A 514 7.67 38.88 -17.60
N ASN A 515 8.63 39.27 -18.45
CA ASN A 515 8.64 38.91 -19.86
C ASN A 515 9.88 38.07 -20.17
N VAL A 516 9.69 36.76 -20.15
CA VAL A 516 10.73 35.76 -20.43
C VAL A 516 10.38 34.99 -21.72
N ASP A 517 11.40 34.49 -22.42
CA ASP A 517 11.27 33.79 -23.71
C ASP A 517 11.13 32.25 -23.61
N GLY A 518 10.96 31.73 -22.40
CA GLY A 518 10.80 30.30 -22.13
C GLY A 518 9.99 30.05 -20.86
N SER A 519 9.67 28.77 -20.61
CA SER A 519 8.80 28.37 -19.50
C SER A 519 9.48 28.52 -18.13
N ILE A 520 8.69 28.89 -17.13
CA ILE A 520 9.03 28.81 -15.71
C ILE A 520 8.75 27.38 -15.24
N LEU A 521 9.75 26.70 -14.69
CA LEU A 521 9.65 25.28 -14.34
C LEU A 521 9.82 25.00 -12.85
N ALA A 522 10.55 25.86 -12.13
CA ALA A 522 10.80 25.71 -10.70
C ALA A 522 10.77 27.06 -10.00
N THR A 523 10.39 27.05 -8.71
CA THR A 523 10.49 28.20 -7.83
C THR A 523 11.06 27.77 -6.48
N CYS A 524 11.65 28.71 -5.74
CA CYS A 524 12.01 28.53 -4.34
C CYS A 524 11.99 29.86 -3.60
N SER A 525 12.02 29.81 -2.27
CA SER A 525 12.17 30.99 -1.41
C SER A 525 13.64 31.12 -0.98
N VAL A 526 14.17 32.35 -1.03
CA VAL A 526 15.55 32.68 -0.61
C VAL A 526 15.55 33.99 0.14
N ASP A 527 15.98 34.03 1.40
CA ASP A 527 16.06 35.28 2.19
C ASP A 527 14.75 36.12 2.13
N SER A 528 13.58 35.46 2.13
CA SER A 528 12.26 36.08 1.92
C SER A 528 12.03 36.73 0.54
N GLN A 529 12.80 36.33 -0.46
CA GLN A 529 12.64 36.67 -1.88
C GLN A 529 12.22 35.44 -2.68
N LEU A 530 11.44 35.67 -3.73
CA LEU A 530 11.05 34.63 -4.66
C LEU A 530 12.15 34.44 -5.70
N VAL A 531 12.58 33.19 -5.91
CA VAL A 531 13.45 32.80 -7.01
C VAL A 531 12.66 31.93 -7.98
N ILE A 532 12.83 32.18 -9.28
CA ILE A 532 12.26 31.37 -10.36
C ILE A 532 13.38 30.83 -11.24
N ALA A 533 13.19 29.63 -11.78
CA ALA A 533 14.11 29.01 -12.70
C ALA A 533 13.35 28.27 -13.82
N GLY A 534 13.98 28.11 -14.98
CA GLY A 534 13.30 27.46 -16.11
C GLY A 534 14.10 27.36 -17.39
N GLY A 535 13.37 27.34 -18.51
CA GLY A 535 13.93 27.21 -19.86
C GLY A 535 14.17 28.54 -20.58
N PHE A 536 13.95 29.67 -19.90
CA PHE A 536 14.16 31.01 -20.47
C PHE A 536 15.63 31.41 -20.50
N GLN A 537 15.98 32.30 -21.42
CA GLN A 537 17.34 32.82 -21.65
C GLN A 537 17.38 34.35 -21.78
N SER A 538 16.21 35.00 -21.79
CA SER A 538 16.11 36.45 -21.78
C SER A 538 15.06 36.97 -20.80
N LEU A 539 15.29 38.19 -20.33
CA LEU A 539 14.35 38.99 -19.54
C LEU A 539 14.16 40.32 -20.26
N ASN A 540 12.91 40.65 -20.58
CA ASN A 540 12.53 41.86 -21.32
C ASN A 540 13.29 41.99 -22.67
N GLY A 541 13.54 40.86 -23.34
CA GLY A 541 14.24 40.80 -24.63
C GLY A 541 15.77 40.99 -24.55
N SER A 542 16.33 41.11 -23.35
CA SER A 542 17.79 41.16 -23.14
C SER A 542 18.29 39.83 -22.55
N PRO A 543 19.48 39.33 -22.93
CA PRO A 543 20.04 38.09 -22.36
C PRO A 543 20.09 38.16 -20.83
N SER A 544 19.60 37.10 -20.17
CA SER A 544 19.53 36.98 -18.71
C SER A 544 19.84 35.55 -18.31
N SER A 545 20.10 35.35 -17.02
CA SER A 545 20.18 34.01 -16.46
C SER A 545 18.84 33.26 -16.59
N ASN A 546 18.90 31.94 -16.68
CA ASN A 546 17.73 31.06 -16.53
C ASN A 546 17.28 30.87 -15.08
N ILE A 547 17.80 31.70 -14.16
CA ILE A 547 17.50 31.74 -12.73
C ILE A 547 17.42 33.21 -12.28
N LEU A 548 16.22 33.67 -11.96
CA LEU A 548 15.92 35.06 -11.60
C LEU A 548 15.41 35.16 -10.17
N ARG A 549 15.71 36.27 -9.48
CA ARG A 549 15.10 36.65 -8.21
C ARG A 549 14.18 37.84 -8.37
N TYR A 550 13.13 37.87 -7.56
CA TYR A 550 12.28 39.03 -7.35
C TYR A 550 12.69 39.75 -6.07
N ASP A 551 13.16 40.99 -6.19
CA ASP A 551 13.66 41.78 -5.05
C ASP A 551 12.58 42.61 -4.34
N GLY A 552 11.31 42.46 -4.75
CA GLY A 552 10.18 43.25 -4.27
C GLY A 552 9.85 44.47 -5.15
N VAL A 553 10.72 44.82 -6.10
CA VAL A 553 10.50 45.90 -7.08
C VAL A 553 10.52 45.34 -8.51
N GLY A 554 11.46 44.46 -8.83
CA GLY A 554 11.61 43.89 -10.15
C GLY A 554 12.40 42.58 -10.17
N TRP A 555 12.64 42.08 -11.38
CA TRP A 555 13.34 40.83 -11.63
C TRP A 555 14.81 41.09 -11.97
N ALA A 556 15.70 40.30 -11.40
CA ALA A 556 17.14 40.36 -11.66
C ALA A 556 17.78 38.97 -11.64
N ASP A 557 18.92 38.83 -12.30
CA ASP A 557 19.71 37.59 -12.26
C ASP A 557 20.06 37.22 -10.82
N PHE A 558 19.76 35.97 -10.45
CA PHE A 558 20.06 35.45 -9.12
C PHE A 558 21.40 34.73 -9.09
N ALA A 559 21.66 33.87 -10.08
CA ALA A 559 22.86 33.06 -10.22
C ALA A 559 23.27 33.00 -11.71
N PRO A 560 24.51 32.61 -12.04
CA PRO A 560 24.88 32.36 -13.43
C PRO A 560 23.97 31.30 -14.08
N SER A 561 23.77 31.41 -15.39
CA SER A 561 22.92 30.49 -16.13
C SER A 561 23.48 29.06 -16.13
N LEU A 562 22.61 28.07 -15.92
CA LEU A 562 22.95 26.66 -16.14
C LEU A 562 22.80 26.30 -17.63
N PRO A 563 23.52 25.28 -18.15
CA PRO A 563 23.58 24.97 -19.58
C PRO A 563 22.24 24.63 -20.28
N GLY A 564 21.18 24.33 -19.53
CA GLY A 564 19.88 24.00 -20.06
C GLY A 564 18.76 24.24 -19.04
N PRO A 565 17.51 23.86 -19.37
CA PRO A 565 16.36 24.14 -18.52
C PRO A 565 16.55 23.65 -17.09
N VAL A 566 16.37 24.55 -16.12
CA VAL A 566 16.42 24.22 -14.69
C VAL A 566 15.04 23.74 -14.26
N VAL A 567 14.95 22.48 -13.83
CA VAL A 567 13.68 21.80 -13.51
C VAL A 567 13.38 21.73 -12.02
N VAL A 568 14.41 21.87 -11.18
CA VAL A 568 14.28 21.97 -9.72
C VAL A 568 15.35 22.92 -9.21
N ILE A 569 15.00 23.78 -8.26
CA ILE A 569 15.96 24.58 -7.49
C ILE A 569 15.53 24.56 -6.02
N THR A 570 16.49 24.38 -5.11
CA THR A 570 16.21 24.29 -3.67
C THR A 570 17.32 24.95 -2.87
N GLU A 571 16.95 25.54 -1.72
CA GLU A 571 17.90 26.09 -0.76
C GLU A 571 18.52 24.95 0.07
N LEU A 572 19.83 25.05 0.31
CA LEU A 572 20.56 24.17 1.21
C LEU A 572 20.90 24.97 2.48
N PRO A 573 20.29 24.64 3.64
CA PRO A 573 20.49 25.39 4.88
C PRO A 573 21.97 25.57 5.23
N GLY A 574 22.45 26.81 5.13
CA GLY A 574 23.85 27.17 5.41
C GLY A 574 24.89 26.72 4.38
N GLN A 575 24.48 26.16 3.23
CA GLN A 575 25.37 25.67 2.16
C GLN A 575 25.13 26.27 0.76
N GLY A 576 24.09 27.10 0.59
CA GLY A 576 23.79 27.74 -0.69
C GLY A 576 22.59 27.08 -1.38
N PHE A 577 22.73 26.70 -2.65
CA PHE A 577 21.62 26.17 -3.46
C PHE A 577 22.00 24.90 -4.20
N ALA A 578 21.01 24.04 -4.46
CA ALA A 578 21.13 22.98 -5.43
C ALA A 578 20.13 23.20 -6.57
N ALA A 579 20.53 22.88 -7.79
CA ALA A 579 19.68 22.94 -8.96
C ALA A 579 19.82 21.66 -9.79
N ALA A 580 18.69 21.11 -10.22
CA ALA A 580 18.63 20.06 -11.24
C ALA A 580 18.30 20.69 -12.60
N TYR A 581 19.04 20.31 -13.62
CA TYR A 581 18.88 20.87 -14.97
C TYR A 581 19.06 19.80 -16.05
N LEU A 582 18.43 20.03 -17.20
CA LEU A 582 18.55 19.18 -18.37
C LEU A 582 19.80 19.54 -19.17
N ALA A 583 20.71 18.58 -19.35
CA ALA A 583 21.96 18.70 -20.08
C ALA A 583 21.95 17.77 -21.31
N GLY A 584 21.36 18.24 -22.42
CA GLY A 584 21.13 17.38 -23.58
C GLY A 584 19.91 16.47 -23.35
N SER A 585 20.12 15.15 -23.27
CA SER A 585 19.07 14.17 -22.95
C SER A 585 19.02 13.80 -21.46
N ASP A 586 20.07 14.11 -20.71
CA ASP A 586 20.26 13.62 -19.34
C ASP A 586 20.07 14.73 -18.32
N TYR A 587 19.69 14.38 -17.10
CA TYR A 587 19.54 15.34 -16.00
C TYR A 587 20.79 15.36 -15.13
N ARG A 588 21.17 16.56 -14.67
CA ARG A 588 22.34 16.79 -13.82
C ARG A 588 21.99 17.66 -12.64
N VAL A 589 22.84 17.62 -11.63
CA VAL A 589 22.70 18.43 -10.40
C VAL A 589 23.94 19.29 -10.22
N ALA A 590 23.74 20.55 -9.85
CA ALA A 590 24.82 21.47 -9.50
C ALA A 590 24.55 22.12 -8.14
N LEU A 591 25.63 22.44 -7.42
CA LEU A 591 25.62 23.19 -6.17
C LEU A 591 26.11 24.62 -6.42
N LEU A 592 25.44 25.61 -5.87
CA LEU A 592 25.88 27.00 -5.92
C LEU A 592 26.66 27.33 -4.64
N ASP A 593 27.98 27.49 -4.77
CA ASP A 593 28.83 28.04 -3.73
C ASP A 593 29.17 29.49 -4.07
N GLY A 594 28.58 30.43 -3.31
CA GLY A 594 28.73 31.87 -3.49
C GLY A 594 28.15 32.39 -4.82
N GLN A 595 28.94 32.39 -5.89
CA GLN A 595 28.58 32.90 -7.23
C GLN A 595 28.89 31.92 -8.36
N SER A 596 29.33 30.70 -8.07
CA SER A 596 29.70 29.71 -9.09
C SER A 596 29.08 28.35 -8.85
N TRP A 597 28.67 27.70 -9.95
CA TRP A 597 28.14 26.34 -9.94
C TRP A 597 29.27 25.30 -9.88
N GLU A 598 29.23 24.45 -8.86
CA GLU A 598 29.94 23.17 -8.81
C GLU A 598 29.03 22.07 -9.38
N TYR A 599 29.45 21.44 -10.47
CA TYR A 599 28.68 20.37 -11.11
C TYR A 599 28.96 19.02 -10.46
N LEU A 600 27.92 18.38 -9.95
CA LEU A 600 28.04 17.05 -9.36
C LEU A 600 28.16 15.99 -10.45
N MET A 601 29.09 15.05 -10.24
CA MET A 601 29.30 13.94 -11.17
C MET A 601 28.14 12.94 -11.09
N GLY A 602 27.58 12.57 -12.24
CA GLY A 602 26.51 11.58 -12.37
C GLY A 602 25.37 12.09 -13.25
N ASP A 603 25.14 11.41 -14.37
CA ASP A 603 24.06 11.71 -15.31
C ASP A 603 22.82 10.88 -14.93
N PHE A 604 21.69 11.54 -14.68
CA PHE A 604 20.41 10.89 -14.38
C PHE A 604 19.68 10.60 -15.70
N ASP A 605 19.20 9.36 -15.85
CA ASP A 605 18.53 8.88 -17.08
C ASP A 605 17.06 9.33 -17.21
N GLY A 606 16.57 10.11 -16.26
CA GLY A 606 15.23 10.67 -16.28
C GLY A 606 15.05 11.84 -15.31
N PRO A 607 13.89 12.50 -15.33
CA PRO A 607 13.71 13.78 -14.65
C PRO A 607 13.79 13.65 -13.13
N ILE A 608 14.62 14.53 -12.56
CA ILE A 608 14.62 14.82 -11.13
C ILE A 608 13.44 15.75 -10.87
N GLN A 609 12.56 15.37 -9.95
CA GLN A 609 11.34 16.11 -9.64
C GLN A 609 11.43 16.85 -8.30
N ALA A 610 12.30 16.39 -7.40
CA ALA A 610 12.54 17.03 -6.12
C ALA A 610 14.02 16.92 -5.71
N LEU A 611 14.51 17.98 -5.09
CA LEU A 611 15.79 18.03 -4.39
C LEU A 611 15.52 18.51 -2.96
N THR A 612 16.06 17.81 -1.97
CA THR A 612 15.93 18.22 -0.57
C THR A 612 17.22 18.02 0.20
N TRP A 613 17.39 18.81 1.26
CA TRP A 613 18.50 18.66 2.20
C TRP A 613 18.03 17.90 3.44
N HIS A 614 18.66 16.76 3.72
CA HIS A 614 18.33 15.93 4.88
C HIS A 614 19.60 15.41 5.55
N GLN A 615 19.75 15.67 6.86
CA GLN A 615 20.89 15.20 7.67
C GLN A 615 22.26 15.43 7.01
N ASP A 616 22.53 16.67 6.60
CA ASP A 616 23.78 17.07 5.92
C ASP A 616 24.04 16.40 4.56
N ARG A 617 22.98 15.92 3.90
CA ARG A 617 23.07 15.31 2.57
C ARG A 617 22.02 15.85 1.62
N LEU A 618 22.40 15.98 0.36
CA LEU A 618 21.47 16.27 -0.73
C LEU A 618 20.80 14.98 -1.17
N VAL A 619 19.48 14.99 -1.26
CA VAL A 619 18.67 13.88 -1.78
C VAL A 619 17.98 14.33 -3.05
N ALA A 620 18.06 13.50 -4.08
CA ALA A 620 17.33 13.66 -5.34
C ALA A 620 16.26 12.58 -5.46
N ALA A 621 15.05 12.96 -5.82
CA ALA A 621 13.97 12.04 -6.13
C ALA A 621 13.26 12.41 -7.43
N GLY A 622 12.75 11.42 -8.14
CA GLY A 622 12.08 11.64 -9.42
C GLY A 622 11.87 10.37 -10.23
N TYR A 623 11.69 10.55 -11.53
CA TYR A 623 11.47 9.48 -12.48
C TYR A 623 12.79 9.13 -13.18
N PHE A 624 13.70 8.49 -12.45
CA PHE A 624 14.98 7.99 -12.98
C PHE A 624 15.25 6.59 -12.47
N SER A 625 15.94 5.77 -13.23
CA SER A 625 16.38 4.44 -12.80
C SER A 625 17.86 4.44 -12.42
N PHE A 626 18.66 5.25 -13.11
CA PHE A 626 20.12 5.26 -13.00
C PHE A 626 20.69 6.65 -12.76
N VAL A 627 21.81 6.69 -12.04
CA VAL A 627 22.72 7.85 -11.94
C VAL A 627 24.11 7.41 -12.39
N GLY A 628 24.47 7.73 -13.63
CA GLY A 628 25.60 7.14 -14.32
C GLY A 628 25.42 5.63 -14.45
N SER A 629 26.25 4.85 -13.75
CA SER A 629 26.14 3.37 -13.71
C SER A 629 25.45 2.85 -12.44
N LEU A 630 25.10 3.73 -11.50
CA LEU A 630 24.44 3.35 -10.26
C LEU A 630 22.94 3.19 -10.48
N GLU A 631 22.42 1.99 -10.24
CA GLU A 631 20.98 1.75 -10.15
C GLU A 631 20.45 2.28 -8.81
N ALA A 632 19.71 3.39 -8.85
CA ALA A 632 19.19 4.09 -7.68
C ALA A 632 17.66 4.07 -7.59
N ARG A 633 16.96 3.84 -8.71
CA ARG A 633 15.50 3.69 -8.81
C ARG A 633 14.73 4.81 -8.09
N GLY A 634 14.71 5.99 -8.68
CA GLY A 634 13.83 7.09 -8.30
C GLY A 634 14.22 7.87 -7.05
N ILE A 635 15.23 7.42 -6.30
CA ILE A 635 15.77 8.15 -5.15
C ILE A 635 17.27 7.92 -4.98
N ALA A 636 18.04 9.01 -4.86
CA ALA A 636 19.49 8.99 -4.71
C ALA A 636 19.97 10.01 -3.68
N VAL A 637 21.06 9.70 -2.98
CA VAL A 637 21.66 10.57 -1.95
C VAL A 637 23.11 10.93 -2.33
N TRP A 638 23.46 12.20 -2.25
CA TRP A 638 24.82 12.68 -2.43
C TRP A 638 25.62 12.48 -1.14
N THR A 639 26.80 11.87 -1.27
CA THR A 639 27.69 11.57 -0.13
C THR A 639 28.69 12.67 0.19
N GLY A 640 28.71 13.76 -0.59
CA GLY A 640 29.78 14.75 -0.61
C GLY A 640 30.79 14.50 -1.73
N SER A 641 30.89 13.27 -2.26
CA SER A 641 31.81 12.93 -3.36
C SER A 641 31.21 12.10 -4.50
N SER A 642 30.11 11.40 -4.24
CA SER A 642 29.41 10.57 -5.23
C SER A 642 27.94 10.38 -4.87
N TRP A 643 27.11 10.05 -5.85
CA TRP A 643 25.75 9.58 -5.61
C TRP A 643 25.73 8.16 -5.05
N GLY A 644 24.74 7.88 -4.21
CA GLY A 644 24.46 6.60 -3.60
C GLY A 644 22.97 6.27 -3.62
N ARG A 645 22.65 4.99 -3.53
CA ARG A 645 21.25 4.51 -3.46
C ARG A 645 20.74 4.50 -2.01
N LEU A 646 19.44 4.68 -1.84
CA LEU A 646 18.74 4.49 -0.57
C LEU A 646 17.91 3.20 -0.63
N GLY A 647 18.31 2.16 0.12
CA GLY A 647 17.63 0.86 0.03
C GLY A 647 17.71 0.24 -1.37
N SER A 648 16.62 -0.42 -1.77
CA SER A 648 16.35 -0.83 -3.15
C SER A 648 15.77 0.30 -4.04
N GLY A 649 15.72 1.54 -3.54
CA GLY A 649 15.04 2.66 -4.18
C GLY A 649 13.51 2.57 -4.12
N LEU A 650 12.85 3.19 -5.09
CA LEU A 650 11.41 3.27 -5.30
C LEU A 650 11.00 2.36 -6.48
N SER A 651 9.99 1.51 -6.29
CA SER A 651 9.28 0.88 -7.42
C SER A 651 7.97 1.62 -7.67
N GLN A 652 7.59 1.81 -8.93
CA GLN A 652 6.49 2.69 -9.34
C GLN A 652 5.36 1.91 -10.02
N TRP A 653 4.12 2.38 -9.85
CA TRP A 653 2.89 1.74 -10.35
C TRP A 653 2.83 1.64 -11.89
N VAL A 654 3.47 2.58 -12.59
CA VAL A 654 3.34 2.75 -14.04
C VAL A 654 4.61 3.44 -14.58
N ARG A 655 4.91 3.28 -15.87
CA ARG A 655 5.92 4.06 -16.63
C ARG A 655 5.71 5.61 -16.61
N TYR A 656 4.78 6.14 -15.81
CA TYR A 656 4.40 7.55 -15.77
C TYR A 656 4.10 8.08 -14.36
N ALA A 657 4.30 7.29 -13.30
CA ALA A 657 4.00 7.72 -11.94
C ALA A 657 5.00 8.80 -11.47
N ARG A 658 4.48 9.95 -11.04
CA ARG A 658 5.30 11.09 -10.57
C ARG A 658 5.64 10.92 -9.09
N ILE A 659 6.90 11.20 -8.73
CA ILE A 659 7.22 11.66 -7.37
C ILE A 659 6.63 13.06 -7.26
N VAL A 660 5.77 13.24 -6.27
CA VAL A 660 5.01 14.48 -6.13
C VAL A 660 5.74 15.43 -5.19
N ASP A 661 6.29 14.93 -4.08
CA ASP A 661 7.02 15.77 -3.14
C ASP A 661 8.04 14.99 -2.28
N VAL A 662 9.03 15.69 -1.74
CA VAL A 662 10.00 15.17 -0.76
C VAL A 662 10.25 16.20 0.33
N VAL A 663 9.91 15.84 1.57
CA VAL A 663 10.00 16.72 2.72
C VAL A 663 10.93 16.13 3.79
N SER A 664 11.84 16.96 4.28
CA SER A 664 12.78 16.65 5.35
C SER A 664 12.21 17.12 6.68
N THR A 665 12.21 16.25 7.70
CA THR A 665 11.74 16.57 9.07
C THR A 665 12.73 16.07 10.13
N SER A 666 12.50 16.45 11.39
CA SER A 666 13.19 15.90 12.56
C SER A 666 12.99 14.38 12.72
N HIS A 667 11.89 13.83 12.18
CA HIS A 667 11.53 12.41 12.26
C HIS A 667 12.09 11.55 11.11
N GLY A 668 12.51 12.19 10.01
CA GLY A 668 13.03 11.50 8.83
C GLY A 668 12.69 12.20 7.52
N LEU A 669 12.98 11.53 6.42
CA LEU A 669 12.72 11.98 5.05
C LEU A 669 11.42 11.35 4.53
N TYR A 670 10.41 12.18 4.26
CA TYR A 670 9.16 11.76 3.65
C TYR A 670 9.23 11.95 2.13
N VAL A 671 8.73 10.97 1.38
CA VAL A 671 8.59 11.03 -0.08
C VAL A 671 7.16 10.67 -0.42
N SER A 672 6.48 11.50 -1.21
CA SER A 672 5.16 11.20 -1.76
C SER A 672 5.19 10.97 -3.28
N GLY A 673 4.29 10.14 -3.78
CA GLY A 673 4.09 9.90 -5.21
C GLY A 673 3.70 8.47 -5.54
N GLY A 674 3.46 8.17 -6.81
CA GLY A 674 2.94 6.86 -7.25
C GLY A 674 3.97 5.72 -7.14
N MET A 675 4.24 5.26 -5.91
CA MET A 675 5.15 4.15 -5.60
C MET A 675 4.40 2.92 -5.09
N MET A 676 4.96 1.73 -5.35
CA MET A 676 4.52 0.43 -4.83
C MET A 676 5.43 -0.07 -3.71
N THR A 677 6.72 0.25 -3.78
CA THR A 677 7.69 -0.08 -2.74
C THR A 677 8.68 1.05 -2.53
N ALA A 678 9.15 1.20 -1.29
CA ALA A 678 10.24 2.06 -0.90
C ALA A 678 11.22 1.26 -0.04
N GLY A 679 12.47 1.13 -0.49
CA GLY A 679 13.52 0.46 0.27
C GLY A 679 13.17 -0.96 0.71
N GLU A 680 12.69 -1.80 -0.22
CA GLU A 680 12.23 -3.19 -0.01
C GLU A 680 10.88 -3.34 0.72
N HIS A 681 10.31 -2.25 1.24
CA HIS A 681 9.01 -2.27 1.91
C HIS A 681 7.88 -1.82 0.98
N ARG A 682 6.71 -2.46 1.06
CA ARG A 682 5.51 -1.98 0.34
C ARG A 682 5.13 -0.60 0.88
N SER A 683 5.01 0.35 -0.03
CA SER A 683 4.60 1.73 0.27
C SER A 683 3.74 2.18 -0.89
N SER A 684 2.54 2.64 -0.59
CA SER A 684 1.51 2.94 -1.59
C SER A 684 1.22 4.41 -1.67
N GLY A 685 2.24 5.26 -1.79
CA GLY A 685 2.05 6.69 -2.00
C GLY A 685 2.86 7.61 -1.11
N LEU A 686 3.23 7.13 0.07
CA LEU A 686 4.04 7.84 1.03
C LEU A 686 5.06 6.89 1.65
N ALA A 687 6.31 7.29 1.63
CA ALA A 687 7.41 6.55 2.24
C ALA A 687 8.17 7.45 3.23
N LEU A 688 8.69 6.84 4.29
CA LEU A 688 9.51 7.51 5.29
C LEU A 688 10.85 6.77 5.42
N TRP A 689 11.95 7.48 5.20
CA TRP A 689 13.29 7.02 5.57
C TRP A 689 13.67 7.60 6.93
N THR A 690 13.86 6.73 7.92
CA THR A 690 14.35 7.08 9.26
C THR A 690 15.82 6.67 9.43
N GLY A 691 16.47 7.18 10.49
CA GLY A 691 17.86 6.84 10.84
C GLY A 691 18.92 7.60 10.05
N ASP A 692 20.18 7.15 10.14
CA ASP A 692 21.26 7.63 9.26
C ASP A 692 20.94 7.11 7.85
N LEU A 693 20.72 7.97 6.84
CA LEU A 693 20.55 7.58 5.42
C LEU A 693 21.77 6.79 4.88
N ARG A 694 22.00 5.56 5.33
CA ARG A 694 23.26 4.83 5.15
C ARG A 694 23.44 4.42 3.69
N LEU A 695 24.65 4.62 3.21
CA LEU A 695 25.09 4.25 1.88
C LEU A 695 25.14 2.72 1.75
N ILE A 696 24.27 2.12 0.94
CA ILE A 696 24.38 0.69 0.62
C ILE A 696 25.42 0.53 -0.49
N THR A 697 26.68 0.31 -0.12
CA THR A 697 27.73 -0.09 -1.06
C THR A 697 28.04 -1.58 -0.88
N GLY A 698 27.87 -2.35 -1.95
CA GLY A 698 28.13 -3.80 -1.97
C GLY A 698 26.86 -4.65 -1.83
N VAL A 699 26.72 -5.65 -2.70
CA VAL A 699 25.59 -6.61 -2.69
C VAL A 699 25.98 -7.83 -1.85
N SER A 700 25.22 -8.13 -0.80
CA SER A 700 24.83 -9.48 -0.34
C SER A 700 23.83 -9.40 0.83
N PRO A 701 23.00 -10.44 1.07
CA PRO A 701 21.66 -10.32 1.64
C PRO A 701 21.61 -10.16 3.17
N VAL A 702 20.48 -9.60 3.61
CA VAL A 702 19.90 -9.33 4.95
C VAL A 702 20.57 -10.04 6.15
N PRO A 703 20.73 -9.37 7.31
CA PRO A 703 19.73 -9.57 8.38
C PRO A 703 19.39 -8.34 9.24
N ASP A 704 18.11 -8.32 9.65
CA ASP A 704 17.51 -7.99 10.97
C ASP A 704 17.81 -6.68 11.73
N ASP A 705 16.72 -6.20 12.37
CA ASP A 705 16.59 -5.22 13.45
C ASP A 705 16.43 -3.72 13.11
N VAL A 706 15.20 -3.30 12.78
CA VAL A 706 14.73 -1.91 13.01
C VAL A 706 13.93 -1.84 14.32
N VAL A 707 14.62 -2.02 15.44
CA VAL A 707 14.38 -1.23 16.67
C VAL A 707 15.71 -1.14 17.42
N ARG A 708 16.45 -0.05 17.25
CA ARG A 708 17.32 0.46 18.33
C ARG A 708 17.15 1.97 18.42
N ALA A 709 16.68 2.39 19.58
CA ALA A 709 16.72 3.76 20.07
C ALA A 709 18.06 4.41 19.73
N ALA A 710 18.03 5.72 19.43
CA ALA A 710 19.22 6.55 19.20
C ALA A 710 20.35 6.09 20.12
N ASP A 711 21.44 5.58 19.55
CA ASP A 711 22.53 4.98 20.31
C ASP A 711 23.03 6.03 21.30
N PRO A 712 22.68 5.94 22.61
CA PRO A 712 23.02 6.99 23.56
C PRO A 712 24.55 7.11 23.64
N PHE A 713 25.26 6.05 23.22
CA PHE A 713 26.68 5.89 23.34
C PHE A 713 27.51 6.54 22.21
N ARG A 714 26.89 7.26 21.26
CA ARG A 714 27.61 7.92 20.17
C ARG A 714 28.10 9.32 20.56
N LEU A 715 29.42 9.53 20.47
CA LEU A 715 30.03 10.86 20.63
C LEU A 715 29.76 11.70 19.38
N HIS A 716 29.36 12.95 19.56
CA HIS A 716 29.26 14.01 18.56
C HIS A 716 30.36 15.04 18.77
N ALA A 717 30.83 15.68 17.70
CA ALA A 717 31.82 16.74 17.76
C ALA A 717 31.59 17.73 16.63
N VAL A 718 31.21 18.97 16.97
CA VAL A 718 30.86 20.02 16.00
C VAL A 718 31.52 21.34 16.40
N PRO A 719 32.24 22.01 15.47
CA PRO A 719 32.65 21.50 14.15
C PRO A 719 33.67 20.36 14.27
N ASN A 720 33.85 19.56 13.21
CA ASN A 720 34.95 18.60 13.04
C ASN A 720 35.15 18.28 11.55
N PRO A 721 36.20 18.78 10.87
CA PRO A 721 37.39 19.45 11.43
C PRO A 721 37.09 20.78 12.15
N PHE A 722 37.94 21.19 13.08
CA PHE A 722 37.72 22.38 13.93
C PHE A 722 38.97 23.25 14.11
N ASN A 723 38.78 24.55 14.30
CA ASN A 723 39.85 25.53 14.54
C ASN A 723 39.44 26.60 15.57
N PRO A 724 40.05 26.66 16.77
CA PRO A 724 40.57 25.53 17.54
C PRO A 724 39.49 24.97 18.48
N ARG A 725 38.21 25.33 18.34
CA ARG A 725 37.13 24.94 19.25
C ARG A 725 36.14 23.94 18.63
N SER A 726 35.85 22.86 19.35
CA SER A 726 34.78 21.89 19.03
C SER A 726 33.94 21.58 20.27
N VAL A 727 32.61 21.51 20.10
CA VAL A 727 31.66 21.06 21.12
C VAL A 727 31.47 19.56 20.97
N ILE A 728 31.70 18.81 22.04
CA ILE A 728 31.60 17.36 22.08
C ILE A 728 30.36 16.99 22.89
N SER A 729 29.39 16.31 22.27
CA SER A 729 28.11 15.98 22.91
C SER A 729 27.79 14.49 22.82
N TRP A 730 27.09 13.96 23.83
CA TRP A 730 26.60 12.57 23.89
C TRP A 730 25.49 12.44 24.94
N ASN A 731 24.79 11.31 24.96
CA ASN A 731 23.79 11.00 25.98
C ASN A 731 24.28 9.87 26.88
N ILE A 732 23.90 9.84 28.16
CA ILE A 732 24.07 8.64 28.99
C ILE A 732 22.71 8.14 29.48
N PRO A 733 22.38 6.84 29.35
CA PRO A 733 21.04 6.33 29.63
C PRO A 733 20.78 6.11 31.12
N SER A 734 21.82 6.07 31.95
CA SER A 734 21.69 6.03 33.42
C SER A 734 22.82 6.80 34.10
N ALA A 735 22.62 7.14 35.37
CA ALA A 735 23.65 7.86 36.13
C ALA A 735 24.92 7.00 36.28
N GLY A 736 26.10 7.62 36.20
CA GLY A 736 27.37 6.93 36.35
C GLY A 736 28.59 7.83 36.18
N PHE A 737 29.77 7.28 36.46
CA PHE A 737 31.03 7.99 36.28
C PHE A 737 31.38 8.06 34.80
N VAL A 738 31.56 9.28 34.27
CA VAL A 738 31.93 9.52 32.87
C VAL A 738 33.34 10.08 32.80
N ARG A 739 34.21 9.46 32.00
CA ARG A 739 35.53 9.99 31.65
C ARG A 739 35.65 10.20 30.16
N LEU A 740 35.86 11.44 29.72
CA LEU A 740 36.14 11.80 28.33
C LEU A 740 37.59 12.27 28.18
N THR A 741 38.35 11.61 27.32
CA THR A 741 39.78 11.85 27.11
C THR A 741 40.09 12.04 25.63
N VAL A 742 40.94 13.02 25.30
CA VAL A 742 41.55 13.21 23.98
C VAL A 742 42.89 12.48 23.96
N LEU A 743 43.13 11.69 22.92
CA LEU A 743 44.34 10.91 22.67
C LEU A 743 44.98 11.31 21.33
N ASP A 744 46.30 11.23 21.23
CA ASP A 744 47.01 11.34 19.95
C ASP A 744 46.93 10.01 19.17
N LEU A 745 47.45 10.00 17.93
CA LEU A 745 47.49 8.80 17.08
C LEU A 745 48.31 7.63 17.66
N ARG A 746 49.16 7.88 18.66
CA ARG A 746 49.93 6.85 19.36
C ARG A 746 49.21 6.37 20.62
N GLY A 747 47.96 6.81 20.83
CA GLY A 747 47.16 6.50 22.02
C GLY A 747 47.60 7.23 23.29
N ARG A 748 48.51 8.21 23.19
CA ARG A 748 48.95 8.99 24.36
C ARG A 748 47.91 10.05 24.68
N ARG A 749 47.62 10.21 25.98
CA ARG A 749 46.68 11.23 26.45
C ARG A 749 47.17 12.65 26.18
N VAL A 750 46.31 13.43 25.53
CA VAL A 750 46.49 14.83 25.15
C VAL A 750 45.78 15.74 26.15
N ARG A 751 44.53 15.40 26.49
CA ARG A 751 43.73 16.14 27.48
C ARG A 751 42.64 15.27 28.09
N THR A 752 42.31 15.47 29.36
CA THR A 752 41.05 14.97 29.94
C THR A 752 40.03 16.10 29.92
N LEU A 753 38.89 15.88 29.26
CA LEU A 753 37.84 16.89 29.10
C LEU A 753 36.77 16.79 30.19
N LEU A 754 36.51 15.57 30.67
CA LEU A 754 35.54 15.30 31.74
C LEU A 754 35.97 14.05 32.51
N ALA A 755 35.81 14.04 33.84
CA ALA A 755 36.05 12.86 34.69
C ALA A 755 35.26 12.95 36.01
N GLU A 756 33.93 12.77 35.95
CA GLU A 756 33.04 12.91 37.12
C GLU A 756 31.74 12.10 36.99
N ASN A 757 30.97 11.99 38.08
CA ASN A 757 29.64 11.37 38.06
C ASN A 757 28.61 12.30 37.42
N ARG A 758 27.82 11.77 36.49
CA ARG A 758 26.75 12.49 35.78
C ARG A 758 25.42 11.76 35.95
N ALA A 759 24.33 12.53 35.95
CA ALA A 759 22.97 11.99 35.87
C ALA A 759 22.65 11.54 34.43
N ALA A 760 21.61 10.73 34.26
CA ALA A 760 21.12 10.34 32.94
C ALA A 760 20.71 11.58 32.11
N GLY A 761 20.98 11.57 30.81
CA GLY A 761 20.63 12.66 29.90
C GLY A 761 21.80 13.16 29.04
N PRO A 762 21.60 14.28 28.31
CA PRO A 762 22.61 14.87 27.43
C PRO A 762 23.76 15.52 28.21
N ILE A 763 24.97 15.37 27.69
CA ILE A 763 26.20 15.96 28.21
C ILE A 763 26.94 16.64 27.06
N GLU A 764 27.39 17.87 27.30
CA GLU A 764 28.23 18.63 26.38
C GLU A 764 29.53 19.08 27.05
N VAL A 765 30.64 18.94 26.33
CA VAL A 765 31.97 19.38 26.79
C VAL A 765 32.74 19.98 25.62
N VAL A 766 33.43 21.09 25.88
CA VAL A 766 34.21 21.79 24.84
C VAL A 766 35.67 21.34 24.88
N TRP A 767 36.25 21.09 23.71
CA TRP A 767 37.71 21.10 23.54
C TRP A 767 38.14 22.32 22.74
N ASP A 768 39.09 23.08 23.29
CA ASP A 768 39.65 24.32 22.75
C ASP A 768 40.99 24.11 22.00
N GLY A 769 41.36 22.86 21.72
CA GLY A 769 42.60 22.52 21.03
C GLY A 769 43.87 22.69 21.87
N HIS A 770 43.78 22.69 23.21
CA HIS A 770 44.94 22.69 24.11
C HIS A 770 45.15 21.34 24.81
N LEU A 771 46.41 21.10 25.19
CA LEU A 771 46.89 20.01 26.05
C LEU A 771 46.52 20.27 27.52
N ASP A 772 46.62 19.26 28.38
CA ASP A 772 46.50 19.44 29.85
C ASP A 772 47.49 20.46 30.42
N SER A 773 48.63 20.68 29.74
CA SER A 773 49.64 21.68 30.14
C SER A 773 49.28 23.12 29.74
N GLY A 774 48.09 23.37 29.20
CA GLY A 774 47.65 24.67 28.68
C GLY A 774 48.34 25.11 27.38
N ARG A 775 49.15 24.25 26.76
CA ARG A 775 49.82 24.53 25.47
C ARG A 775 48.93 24.14 24.29
N PRO A 776 49.01 24.84 23.15
CA PRO A 776 48.30 24.46 21.92
C PRO A 776 48.69 23.04 21.46
N ALA A 777 47.71 22.19 21.16
CA ALA A 777 47.93 20.86 20.55
C ALA A 777 48.20 21.02 19.04
N ALA A 778 49.08 20.24 18.42
CA ALA A 778 49.42 20.41 16.99
C ALA A 778 48.21 20.17 16.06
N SER A 779 48.19 20.78 14.87
CA SER A 779 47.21 20.39 13.84
C SER A 779 47.36 18.90 13.52
N GLY A 780 46.24 18.18 13.41
CA GLY A 780 46.28 16.74 13.16
C GLY A 780 45.04 15.99 13.67
N LEU A 781 45.11 14.67 13.52
CA LEU A 781 44.06 13.74 13.92
C LEU A 781 44.25 13.31 15.39
N TYR A 782 43.16 13.35 16.14
CA TYR A 782 43.05 12.98 17.54
C TYR A 782 41.90 11.98 17.73
N HIS A 783 41.94 11.22 18.83
CA HIS A 783 40.89 10.29 19.21
C HIS A 783 40.26 10.72 20.53
N LEU A 784 38.96 10.98 20.55
CA LEU A 784 38.17 11.00 21.76
C LEU A 784 37.90 9.57 22.22
N ARG A 785 38.01 9.36 23.52
CA ARG A 785 37.64 8.12 24.21
C ARG A 785 36.77 8.49 25.41
N MET A 786 35.54 7.98 25.43
CA MET A 786 34.61 8.11 26.55
C MET A 786 34.46 6.77 27.26
N GLU A 787 34.49 6.78 28.59
CA GLU A 787 34.29 5.61 29.44
C GLU A 787 33.13 5.89 30.39
N TRP A 788 32.15 5.00 30.43
CA TRP A 788 30.99 5.07 31.33
C TRP A 788 30.49 3.67 31.66
N ASN A 789 30.34 3.34 32.95
CA ASN A 789 29.85 2.04 33.44
C ASN A 789 30.49 0.80 32.78
N GLY A 790 31.80 0.86 32.49
CA GLY A 790 32.55 -0.23 31.84
C GLY A 790 32.44 -0.28 30.32
N GLN A 791 31.59 0.55 29.71
CA GLN A 791 31.50 0.71 28.26
C GLN A 791 32.49 1.77 27.78
N THR A 792 32.99 1.64 26.53
CA THR A 792 33.93 2.59 25.93
C THR A 792 33.49 3.06 24.54
N ALA A 793 33.29 4.36 24.33
CA ALA A 793 32.99 4.96 23.03
C ALA A 793 34.22 5.72 22.49
N SER A 794 34.36 5.84 21.17
CA SER A 794 35.43 6.64 20.58
C SER A 794 35.01 7.40 19.33
N ARG A 795 35.64 8.56 19.09
CA ARG A 795 35.41 9.40 17.90
C ARG A 795 36.69 10.08 17.45
N LYS A 796 36.89 10.18 16.13
CA LYS A 796 38.01 10.92 15.54
C LYS A 796 37.73 12.42 15.55
N LEU A 797 38.75 13.23 15.84
CA LEU A 797 38.74 14.69 15.78
C LEU A 797 39.89 15.21 14.93
N THR A 798 39.62 16.14 14.02
CA THR A 798 40.64 16.76 13.18
C THR A 798 40.80 18.22 13.60
N LEU A 799 41.91 18.55 14.27
CA LEU A 799 42.26 19.93 14.59
C LEU A 799 43.02 20.55 13.42
N VAL A 800 42.51 21.65 12.90
CA VAL A 800 43.17 22.47 11.88
C VAL A 800 43.51 23.79 12.54
N ARG A 801 44.76 24.23 12.45
CA ARG A 801 45.18 25.58 12.83
C ARG A 801 45.68 26.33 11.62
#